data_AF-A0A127Q045-F1
#
_entry.id   AF-A0A127Q045-F1
#
_cell.length_a   1.000
_cell.length_b   1.000
_cell.length_c   1.000
_cell.angle_alpha   90.00
_cell.angle_beta   90.00
_cell.angle_gamma   90.00
#
_symmetry.space_group_name_H-M   'P 1'
#
loop_
_entity.id
_entity.type
_entity.pdbx_description
1 polymer ?
#
loop_
_entity_poly.entity_id
_entity_poly.type
_entity_poly.pdbx_seq_one_letter_code
_entity_poly.pdbx_strand_id
1 'polypeptide(L)'
;MIDKNALRTARLKKAALNLAMLISAALLGACSDGSSALQTAVSSAAAQQPEARPATITPSSTVAASPAMTPAATVTPAVTTPAATTLVVTTPAATTPTTTPTPTTPTTLTVTVATPAATPAPAVAKPGLYISEVAANYRRTDGVSWVEIFNNSTQAIHLSDYRLRTTGWNIATQDISTAPMNFDLPKVDIPAGGYFVIAGKFMPFLTNTDKSAYVSKTSVSNGSSKTYLPYWSDSAGFVELLTASDNKTADFVRFGTSAVTPLTPSAWSGDNVAAFPAKPDYVTVATPDPLDSYDGSIVRLSSSFTASGSKSDWSRVAFSTPGGPNDVAADAIDSDKDGIPDSAKVAGGTFGGMDLYSLGARKGQRDIFIHVNYMNSATDTAVTPQKSALQMVVDAFSPHNIKIHFDVGNLFSSAVSAASFNLSGDVSHKVAFEKCTQILSSTAKSNSDFTPDAGCSSIYKYSSGSFDVRRKPVFRFMQMASSQLASGAGGSSGIAELPGNKFLVTLGGSGFAPNNARLQTILVNFQGGTIMHEFGHTLGLHHGGFEDQNYKPNYFSIMNYMYQLNGLPADTRGGNPLQRYYYTFNNDFNSPVPGYAKAGTYKLCDLPEGPCNAVFKIDYSNGSGKSLDEANLLEADNIGRGSVNGAYLDWNLNGLQDPLSYAFDYINGQTVMQDNDDWSKLILAANPHQLVAAAVEAKAGVRLGETRKRGVIALEQPPSVHLLNQLTNLK
;
A
#
# COMPACT_ATOMS: atom_id res chain seq x y z
N MET A 1 -19.32 44.75 28.20
CA MET A 1 -18.75 43.41 27.96
C MET A 1 -19.92 42.46 27.71
N ILE A 2 -20.08 42.01 26.47
CA ILE A 2 -21.18 41.11 26.09
C ILE A 2 -20.68 39.67 26.26
N ASP A 3 -21.42 38.87 27.04
CA ASP A 3 -21.13 37.48 27.33
C ASP A 3 -21.20 36.62 26.06
N LYS A 4 -20.04 36.13 25.63
CA LYS A 4 -19.86 35.33 24.41
C LYS A 4 -20.57 33.96 24.48
N ASN A 5 -20.98 33.49 25.66
CA ASN A 5 -21.69 32.22 25.80
C ASN A 5 -23.19 32.32 25.47
N ALA A 6 -23.83 33.48 25.69
CA ALA A 6 -25.24 33.67 25.35
C ALA A 6 -25.48 33.71 23.82
N LEU A 7 -24.52 34.25 23.05
CA LEU A 7 -24.58 34.30 21.58
C LEU A 7 -24.36 32.93 20.91
N ARG A 8 -23.66 32.00 21.58
CA ARG A 8 -23.38 30.65 21.05
C ARG A 8 -24.60 29.74 21.18
N THR A 9 -25.33 29.85 22.29
CA THR A 9 -26.56 29.08 22.56
C THR A 9 -27.73 29.54 21.67
N ALA A 10 -27.80 30.82 21.31
CA ALA A 10 -28.82 31.34 20.39
C ALA A 10 -28.58 30.90 18.93
N ARG A 11 -27.31 30.74 18.49
CA ARG A 11 -26.97 30.26 17.14
C ARG A 11 -27.26 28.76 16.95
N LEU A 12 -27.08 27.94 18.00
CA LEU A 12 -27.38 26.50 17.97
C LEU A 12 -28.89 26.21 17.92
N LYS A 13 -29.72 27.00 18.62
CA LYS A 13 -31.19 26.86 18.54
C LYS A 13 -31.77 27.27 17.17
N LYS A 14 -31.14 28.22 16.47
CA LYS A 14 -31.56 28.66 15.13
C LYS A 14 -31.16 27.65 14.03
N ALA A 15 -30.06 26.92 14.20
CA ALA A 15 -29.64 25.83 13.31
C ALA A 15 -30.54 24.58 13.43
N ALA A 16 -30.98 24.24 14.65
CA ALA A 16 -31.89 23.11 14.88
C ALA A 16 -33.31 23.35 14.31
N LEU A 17 -33.79 24.59 14.32
CA LEU A 17 -35.11 24.94 13.77
C LEU A 17 -35.13 24.92 12.22
N ASN A 18 -34.02 25.30 11.58
CA ASN A 18 -33.88 25.26 10.12
C ASN A 18 -33.75 23.82 9.58
N LEU A 19 -33.17 22.90 10.37
CA LEU A 19 -33.06 21.48 9.99
C LEU A 19 -34.42 20.76 10.04
N ALA A 20 -35.31 21.16 10.95
CA ALA A 20 -36.66 20.58 11.05
C ALA A 20 -37.61 21.04 9.92
N MET A 21 -37.41 22.23 9.33
CA MET A 21 -38.20 22.70 8.19
C MET A 21 -37.75 22.09 6.85
N LEU A 22 -36.47 21.75 6.68
CA LEU A 22 -35.95 21.14 5.46
C LEU A 22 -36.36 19.66 5.29
N ILE A 23 -36.63 18.95 6.39
CA ILE A 23 -37.06 17.54 6.35
C ILE A 23 -38.52 17.39 5.88
N SER A 24 -39.37 18.41 6.11
CA SER A 24 -40.79 18.36 5.68
C SER A 24 -41.01 18.68 4.20
N ALA A 25 -40.06 19.33 3.52
CA ALA A 25 -40.19 19.68 2.10
C ALA A 25 -39.68 18.58 1.14
N ALA A 26 -38.83 17.66 1.61
CA ALA A 26 -38.24 16.61 0.78
C ALA A 26 -39.15 15.38 0.57
N LEU A 27 -40.30 15.28 1.26
CA LEU A 27 -41.19 14.11 1.21
C LEU A 27 -42.31 14.15 0.15
N LEU A 28 -42.37 15.17 -0.73
CA LEU A 28 -43.50 15.34 -1.66
C LEU A 28 -43.13 15.37 -3.17
N GLY A 29 -41.91 15.01 -3.57
CA GLY A 29 -41.45 15.17 -4.95
C GLY A 29 -40.95 13.93 -5.70
N ALA A 30 -41.04 12.72 -5.13
CA ALA A 30 -40.48 11.51 -5.75
C ALA A 30 -41.56 10.63 -6.41
N CYS A 31 -42.09 11.07 -7.56
CA CYS A 31 -42.86 10.24 -8.49
C CYS A 31 -42.82 10.89 -9.90
N SER A 32 -41.83 10.52 -10.72
CA SER A 32 -41.91 10.30 -12.19
C SER A 32 -40.53 10.41 -12.89
N ASP A 33 -40.31 9.45 -13.78
CA ASP A 33 -39.41 9.43 -14.95
C ASP A 33 -37.88 9.28 -14.77
N GLY A 34 -37.42 8.05 -15.05
CA GLY A 34 -36.04 7.56 -15.02
C GLY A 34 -35.13 8.00 -16.18
N SER A 35 -35.27 9.23 -16.69
CA SER A 35 -34.30 9.82 -17.65
C SER A 35 -33.56 11.04 -17.07
N SER A 36 -34.07 11.64 -15.99
CA SER A 36 -33.49 12.85 -15.38
C SER A 36 -32.34 12.56 -14.41
N ALA A 37 -32.32 11.38 -13.77
CA ALA A 37 -31.29 11.01 -12.79
C ALA A 37 -29.88 10.88 -13.39
N LEU A 38 -29.76 10.56 -14.70
CA LEU A 38 -28.48 10.52 -15.40
C LEU A 38 -27.94 11.95 -15.62
N GLN A 39 -28.80 12.93 -15.90
CA GLN A 39 -28.38 14.33 -16.09
C GLN A 39 -28.02 15.02 -14.77
N THR A 40 -28.72 14.74 -13.67
CA THR A 40 -28.44 15.36 -12.37
C THR A 40 -27.20 14.76 -11.71
N ALA A 41 -26.93 13.46 -11.87
CA ALA A 41 -25.68 12.84 -11.41
C ALA A 41 -24.45 13.30 -12.21
N VAL A 42 -24.64 13.59 -13.50
CA VAL A 42 -23.61 14.17 -14.38
C VAL A 42 -23.30 15.64 -14.02
N SER A 43 -24.27 16.39 -13.50
CA SER A 43 -24.08 17.80 -13.11
C SER A 43 -23.22 18.00 -11.85
N SER A 44 -23.21 17.03 -10.92
CA SER A 44 -22.35 17.08 -9.73
C SER A 44 -20.93 16.57 -9.98
N ALA A 45 -20.73 15.69 -10.97
CA ALA A 45 -19.41 15.21 -11.40
C ALA A 45 -18.65 16.27 -12.23
N ALA A 46 -19.36 17.16 -12.92
CA ALA A 46 -18.79 18.28 -13.66
C ALA A 46 -18.14 19.36 -12.77
N ALA A 47 -18.41 19.38 -11.45
CA ALA A 47 -17.89 20.39 -10.53
C ALA A 47 -16.44 20.16 -10.07
N GLN A 48 -15.76 19.10 -10.54
CA GLN A 48 -14.38 18.74 -10.16
C GLN A 48 -13.48 18.37 -11.35
N GLN A 49 -13.91 18.62 -12.60
CA GLN A 49 -12.99 18.53 -13.74
C GLN A 49 -12.00 19.71 -13.66
N PRO A 50 -10.69 19.51 -13.85
CA PRO A 50 -9.78 20.63 -14.02
C PRO A 50 -10.27 21.45 -15.22
N GLU A 51 -10.73 22.67 -15.00
CA GLU A 51 -10.96 23.60 -16.08
C GLU A 51 -9.58 23.96 -16.65
N ALA A 52 -9.31 23.59 -17.91
CA ALA A 52 -8.29 24.32 -18.66
C ALA A 52 -8.79 25.75 -18.79
N ARG A 53 -8.20 26.67 -18.03
CA ARG A 53 -8.52 28.07 -18.20
C ARG A 53 -7.89 28.51 -19.52
N PRO A 54 -8.60 29.25 -20.40
CA PRO A 54 -7.98 29.86 -21.55
C PRO A 54 -7.00 30.93 -21.05
N ALA A 55 -5.75 30.54 -20.78
CA ALA A 55 -4.65 31.48 -20.67
C ALA A 55 -4.36 31.95 -22.09
N THR A 56 -4.35 33.27 -22.29
CA THR A 56 -4.00 33.90 -23.56
C THR A 56 -2.64 33.40 -24.01
N ILE A 57 -2.59 32.49 -24.99
CA ILE A 57 -1.33 32.04 -25.59
C ILE A 57 -0.69 33.29 -26.19
N THR A 58 0.40 33.73 -25.57
CA THR A 58 1.11 34.92 -26.01
C THR A 58 2.44 34.44 -26.60
N PRO A 59 2.73 34.73 -27.88
CA PRO A 59 4.05 34.45 -28.44
C PRO A 59 5.11 35.12 -27.56
N SER A 60 6.08 34.36 -27.06
CA SER A 60 7.14 34.93 -26.23
C SER A 60 8.07 35.74 -27.14
N SER A 61 8.14 37.06 -26.97
CA SER A 61 8.90 37.96 -27.84
C SER A 61 10.40 38.02 -27.51
N THR A 62 10.99 36.92 -27.04
CA THR A 62 12.42 36.85 -26.73
C THR A 62 13.15 35.97 -27.74
N VAL A 63 13.65 36.61 -28.80
CA VAL A 63 14.73 36.03 -29.62
C VAL A 63 15.99 36.01 -28.76
N ALA A 64 16.28 34.89 -28.12
CA ALA A 64 17.62 34.60 -27.64
C ALA A 64 18.46 34.14 -28.85
N ALA A 65 19.30 35.04 -29.36
CA ALA A 65 20.29 34.71 -30.38
C ALA A 65 21.14 33.51 -29.94
N SER A 66 21.36 32.55 -30.85
CA SER A 66 22.33 31.48 -30.68
C SER A 66 23.69 32.06 -30.26
N PRO A 67 24.36 31.55 -29.21
CA PRO A 67 25.75 31.87 -28.99
C PRO A 67 26.56 31.25 -30.14
N ALA A 68 27.35 32.09 -30.82
CA ALA A 68 28.26 31.69 -31.87
C ALA A 68 29.19 30.55 -31.40
N MET A 69 29.35 29.53 -32.25
CA MET A 69 30.40 28.52 -32.13
C MET A 69 31.76 29.20 -31.99
N THR A 70 32.44 28.94 -30.88
CA THR A 70 33.90 29.09 -30.78
C THR A 70 34.55 27.77 -31.20
N PRO A 71 35.62 27.81 -32.02
CA PRO A 71 36.21 26.60 -32.58
C PRO A 71 36.90 25.76 -31.50
N ALA A 72 36.70 24.45 -31.60
CA ALA A 72 37.26 23.43 -30.73
C ALA A 72 38.79 23.51 -30.67
N ALA A 73 39.34 23.52 -29.45
CA ALA A 73 40.74 23.22 -29.22
C ALA A 73 40.98 21.73 -29.44
N THR A 74 41.85 21.42 -30.39
CA THR A 74 42.35 20.09 -30.71
C THR A 74 43.07 19.50 -29.49
N VAL A 75 42.48 18.48 -28.87
CA VAL A 75 43.19 17.61 -27.91
C VAL A 75 43.26 16.22 -28.51
N THR A 76 44.50 15.84 -28.84
CA THR A 76 44.93 14.55 -29.36
C THR A 76 44.54 13.42 -28.39
N PRO A 77 43.94 12.31 -28.84
CA PRO A 77 43.69 11.17 -27.98
C PRO A 77 44.99 10.39 -27.72
N ALA A 78 45.41 10.34 -26.46
CA ALA A 78 46.39 9.35 -26.02
C ALA A 78 45.69 7.98 -25.97
N VAL A 79 46.16 7.07 -26.81
CA VAL A 79 45.78 5.66 -26.82
C VAL A 79 46.37 5.00 -25.57
N THR A 80 45.52 4.56 -24.65
CA THR A 80 45.89 3.59 -23.62
C THR A 80 45.17 2.27 -23.90
N THR A 81 45.93 1.31 -24.39
CA THR A 81 45.59 -0.11 -24.50
C THR A 81 45.25 -0.70 -23.13
N PRO A 82 44.18 -1.50 -22.98
CA PRO A 82 43.99 -2.31 -21.78
C PRO A 82 44.98 -3.48 -21.80
N ALA A 83 45.85 -3.55 -20.81
CA ALA A 83 46.66 -4.73 -20.54
C ALA A 83 45.74 -5.85 -20.01
N ALA A 84 45.82 -7.02 -20.65
CA ALA A 84 45.16 -8.23 -20.19
C ALA A 84 45.79 -8.72 -18.87
N THR A 85 45.01 -8.76 -17.80
CA THR A 85 45.40 -9.41 -16.55
C THR A 85 44.96 -10.87 -16.59
N THR A 86 45.89 -11.75 -16.92
CA THR A 86 45.77 -13.20 -16.72
C THR A 86 45.65 -13.52 -15.23
N LEU A 87 44.51 -14.09 -14.83
CA LEU A 87 44.33 -14.72 -13.52
C LEU A 87 45.06 -16.08 -13.51
N VAL A 88 46.14 -16.16 -12.74
CA VAL A 88 46.82 -17.42 -12.42
C VAL A 88 46.14 -18.03 -11.20
N VAL A 89 45.51 -19.18 -11.39
CA VAL A 89 44.99 -20.03 -10.31
C VAL A 89 46.13 -20.92 -9.81
N THR A 90 46.58 -20.70 -8.57
CA THR A 90 47.48 -21.64 -7.87
C THR A 90 46.71 -22.34 -6.76
N THR A 91 46.51 -23.65 -6.93
CA THR A 91 46.07 -24.60 -5.89
C THR A 91 47.22 -24.93 -4.94
N PRO A 92 47.04 -24.93 -3.61
CA PRO A 92 47.97 -25.58 -2.70
C PRO A 92 47.51 -27.00 -2.35
N ALA A 93 48.44 -27.94 -2.52
CA ALA A 93 48.32 -29.34 -2.14
C ALA A 93 48.48 -29.54 -0.62
N ALA A 94 47.87 -30.62 -0.13
CA ALA A 94 47.94 -31.09 1.24
C ALA A 94 49.32 -31.64 1.61
N THR A 95 49.80 -31.33 2.82
CA THR A 95 50.86 -32.08 3.50
C THR A 95 50.62 -32.14 5.00
N THR A 96 50.51 -33.36 5.51
CA THR A 96 50.49 -33.76 6.92
C THR A 96 51.88 -33.58 7.54
N PRO A 97 51.99 -33.31 8.85
CA PRO A 97 53.00 -34.02 9.62
C PRO A 97 52.53 -34.53 10.99
N THR A 98 52.99 -35.74 11.26
CA THR A 98 52.90 -36.51 12.49
C THR A 98 54.08 -36.15 13.40
N THR A 99 53.86 -35.77 14.66
CA THR A 99 54.88 -35.95 15.72
C THR A 99 54.25 -36.13 17.10
N THR A 100 54.56 -37.28 17.70
CA THR A 100 54.32 -37.75 19.07
C THR A 100 55.02 -36.88 20.14
N PRO A 101 54.42 -36.65 21.34
CA PRO A 101 55.12 -36.03 22.46
C PRO A 101 55.63 -37.05 23.50
N THR A 102 56.71 -36.71 24.20
CA THR A 102 57.28 -37.41 25.38
C THR A 102 57.57 -36.34 26.45
N PRO A 103 57.45 -36.61 27.75
CA PRO A 103 56.93 -35.64 28.72
C PRO A 103 58.00 -34.87 29.49
N THR A 104 57.65 -33.66 29.92
CA THR A 104 58.34 -32.92 30.97
C THR A 104 57.32 -32.45 32.01
N THR A 105 57.42 -33.01 33.21
CA THR A 105 56.84 -32.49 34.47
C THR A 105 57.43 -31.10 34.74
N PRO A 106 56.66 -30.10 35.23
CA PRO A 106 56.74 -29.87 36.69
C PRO A 106 55.50 -29.22 37.36
N THR A 107 55.40 -29.49 38.66
CA THR A 107 54.80 -28.70 39.76
C THR A 107 53.31 -28.37 39.76
N THR A 108 52.63 -29.02 40.70
CA THR A 108 51.27 -28.76 41.20
C THR A 108 51.13 -27.41 41.90
N LEU A 109 50.31 -26.53 41.33
CA LEU A 109 49.59 -25.50 42.08
C LEU A 109 48.10 -25.90 42.09
N THR A 110 47.57 -26.18 43.27
CA THR A 110 46.15 -26.45 43.48
C THR A 110 45.36 -25.15 43.35
N VAL A 111 44.75 -24.94 42.18
CA VAL A 111 43.64 -24.00 41.99
C VAL A 111 42.36 -24.80 42.09
N THR A 112 41.58 -24.56 43.13
CA THR A 112 40.18 -25.02 43.23
C THR A 112 39.38 -24.28 42.16
N VAL A 113 39.24 -24.91 40.99
CA VAL A 113 38.28 -24.49 39.97
C VAL A 113 36.90 -24.81 40.53
N ALA A 114 36.14 -23.77 40.89
CA ALA A 114 34.72 -23.92 41.15
C ALA A 114 34.08 -24.49 39.89
N THR A 115 33.54 -25.70 39.98
CA THR A 115 32.72 -26.31 38.94
C THR A 115 31.62 -25.30 38.58
N PRO A 116 31.51 -24.84 37.32
CA PRO A 116 30.35 -24.07 36.91
C PRO A 116 29.12 -24.90 37.26
N ALA A 117 28.22 -24.35 38.05
CA ALA A 117 26.92 -24.97 38.26
C ALA A 117 26.35 -25.27 36.87
N ALA A 118 26.03 -26.54 36.61
CA ALA A 118 25.42 -26.95 35.36
C ALA A 118 24.24 -26.02 35.09
N THR A 119 24.32 -25.25 34.01
CA THR A 119 23.18 -24.47 33.53
C THR A 119 22.03 -25.48 33.36
N PRO A 120 20.90 -25.32 34.07
CA PRO A 120 19.77 -26.21 33.89
C PRO A 120 19.45 -26.27 32.40
N ALA A 121 19.28 -27.47 31.85
CA ALA A 121 18.76 -27.62 30.50
C ALA A 121 17.48 -26.76 30.38
N PRO A 122 17.31 -25.98 29.29
CA PRO A 122 16.17 -25.09 29.16
C PRO A 122 14.87 -25.87 29.41
N ALA A 123 14.06 -25.41 30.36
CA ALA A 123 12.83 -26.06 30.72
C ALA A 123 11.88 -26.04 29.51
N VAL A 124 11.61 -27.22 28.95
CA VAL A 124 10.64 -27.38 27.86
C VAL A 124 9.29 -26.83 28.33
N ALA A 125 8.67 -25.97 27.52
CA ALA A 125 7.39 -25.37 27.84
C ALA A 125 6.32 -26.45 28.07
N LYS A 126 5.53 -26.29 29.13
CA LYS A 126 4.42 -27.21 29.43
C LYS A 126 3.31 -27.06 28.37
N PRO A 127 2.38 -28.02 28.28
CA PRO A 127 1.16 -27.83 27.49
C PRO A 127 0.38 -26.62 28.00
N GLY A 128 -0.02 -25.72 27.10
CA GLY A 128 -0.76 -24.51 27.45
C GLY A 128 -0.81 -23.49 26.31
N LEU A 129 -1.43 -22.35 26.60
CA LEU A 129 -1.51 -21.21 25.70
C LEU A 129 -0.45 -20.17 26.10
N TYR A 130 0.38 -19.76 25.16
CA TYR A 130 1.51 -18.86 25.39
C TYR A 130 1.46 -17.66 24.46
N ILE A 131 1.98 -16.52 24.88
CA ILE A 131 2.26 -15.37 24.03
C ILE A 131 3.47 -15.73 23.16
N SER A 132 3.34 -15.77 21.85
CA SER A 132 4.46 -16.13 20.95
C SER A 132 5.15 -14.90 20.38
N GLU A 133 4.41 -13.82 20.11
CA GLU A 133 4.93 -12.62 19.46
C GLU A 133 4.21 -11.37 19.97
N VAL A 134 4.95 -10.29 20.23
CA VAL A 134 4.39 -8.95 20.50
C VAL A 134 4.99 -7.97 19.52
N ALA A 135 4.13 -7.38 18.68
CA ALA A 135 4.56 -6.44 17.66
C ALA A 135 4.97 -5.10 18.27
N ALA A 136 5.94 -4.43 17.65
CA ALA A 136 6.29 -3.07 18.03
C ALA A 136 5.09 -2.12 17.81
N ASN A 137 5.01 -1.06 18.63
CA ASN A 137 4.07 0.02 18.41
C ASN A 137 4.82 1.37 18.31
N TYR A 138 5.21 1.72 17.09
CA TYR A 138 5.81 3.03 16.79
C TYR A 138 4.78 4.11 16.46
N ARG A 139 3.48 3.74 16.35
CA ARG A 139 2.39 4.67 16.06
C ARG A 139 2.08 5.59 17.26
N ARG A 140 2.62 5.31 18.45
CA ARG A 140 2.42 6.11 19.67
C ARG A 140 0.91 6.36 19.89
N THR A 141 0.48 7.62 19.98
CA THR A 141 -0.93 7.99 20.15
C THR A 141 -1.74 7.99 18.85
N ASP A 142 -1.11 7.72 17.69
CA ASP A 142 -1.80 7.60 16.40
C ASP A 142 -2.37 6.20 16.16
N GLY A 143 -2.08 5.20 17.02
CA GLY A 143 -2.64 3.87 16.84
C GLY A 143 -2.13 2.81 17.82
N VAL A 144 -2.65 1.60 17.66
CA VAL A 144 -2.28 0.41 18.43
C VAL A 144 -1.64 -0.64 17.53
N SER A 145 -1.09 -1.69 18.14
CA SER A 145 -0.47 -2.84 17.47
C SER A 145 -1.17 -4.15 17.88
N TRP A 146 -0.50 -5.29 17.69
CA TRP A 146 -1.08 -6.62 17.89
C TRP A 146 -0.17 -7.58 18.67
N VAL A 147 -0.77 -8.63 19.21
CA VAL A 147 -0.08 -9.73 19.93
C VAL A 147 -0.52 -11.07 19.37
N GLU A 148 0.38 -12.03 19.32
CA GLU A 148 0.10 -13.41 18.94
C GLU A 148 0.17 -14.35 20.15
N ILE A 149 -0.69 -15.37 20.13
CA ILE A 149 -0.67 -16.49 21.03
C ILE A 149 -0.51 -17.82 20.28
N PHE A 150 0.13 -18.78 20.94
CA PHE A 150 0.45 -20.11 20.44
C PHE A 150 -0.06 -21.19 21.40
N ASN A 151 -0.81 -22.15 20.87
CA ASN A 151 -1.26 -23.33 21.60
C ASN A 151 -0.20 -24.45 21.55
N ASN A 152 0.63 -24.52 22.60
CA ASN A 152 1.65 -25.55 22.79
C ASN A 152 1.09 -26.86 23.39
N SER A 153 -0.24 -27.03 23.42
CA SER A 153 -0.86 -28.26 23.91
C SER A 153 -1.18 -29.24 22.77
N THR A 154 -1.48 -30.49 23.14
CA THR A 154 -1.90 -31.53 22.19
C THR A 154 -3.40 -31.50 21.90
N GLN A 155 -4.14 -30.53 22.44
CA GLN A 155 -5.59 -30.40 22.30
C GLN A 155 -5.94 -28.98 21.84
N ALA A 156 -7.17 -28.79 21.36
CA ALA A 156 -7.67 -27.44 21.12
C ALA A 156 -7.83 -26.69 22.44
N ILE A 157 -7.60 -25.38 22.42
CA ILE A 157 -7.82 -24.48 23.56
C ILE A 157 -8.91 -23.48 23.20
N HIS A 158 -9.91 -23.34 24.07
CA HIS A 158 -10.95 -22.33 23.94
C HIS A 158 -10.38 -20.96 24.33
N LEU A 159 -10.29 -20.04 23.37
CA LEU A 159 -9.71 -18.73 23.61
C LEU A 159 -10.53 -17.89 24.62
N SER A 160 -11.83 -18.13 24.71
CA SER A 160 -12.71 -17.49 25.70
C SER A 160 -12.44 -17.90 27.15
N ASP A 161 -11.65 -18.96 27.38
CA ASP A 161 -11.17 -19.33 28.72
C ASP A 161 -10.04 -18.44 29.21
N TYR A 162 -9.65 -17.45 28.39
CA TYR A 162 -8.58 -16.51 28.68
C TYR A 162 -9.01 -15.04 28.51
N ARG A 163 -8.21 -14.16 29.10
CA ARG A 163 -8.31 -12.70 28.96
C ARG A 163 -6.93 -12.11 28.67
N LEU A 164 -6.90 -11.07 27.87
CA LEU A 164 -5.69 -10.26 27.66
C LEU A 164 -5.67 -9.13 28.70
N ARG A 165 -4.59 -8.98 29.46
CA ARG A 165 -4.35 -7.85 30.35
C ARG A 165 -3.17 -7.03 29.85
N THR A 166 -3.42 -5.74 29.60
CA THR A 166 -2.41 -4.76 29.16
C THR A 166 -2.90 -3.34 29.47
N THR A 167 -2.17 -2.29 29.07
CA THR A 167 -2.70 -0.91 29.13
C THR A 167 -3.75 -0.69 28.04
N GLY A 168 -4.71 0.19 28.27
CA GLY A 168 -5.75 0.54 27.30
C GLY A 168 -5.49 1.89 26.66
N TRP A 169 -5.64 2.01 25.34
CA TRP A 169 -5.67 3.27 24.61
C TRP A 169 -7.10 3.67 24.27
N ASN A 170 -7.53 4.86 24.69
CA ASN A 170 -8.88 5.36 24.46
C ASN A 170 -9.01 5.88 23.03
N ILE A 171 -9.90 5.28 22.23
CA ILE A 171 -10.07 5.63 20.81
C ILE A 171 -10.55 7.07 20.59
N ALA A 172 -11.27 7.66 21.55
CA ALA A 172 -11.88 8.98 21.42
C ALA A 172 -10.97 10.10 21.92
N THR A 173 -10.29 9.90 23.06
CA THR A 173 -9.43 10.93 23.66
C THR A 173 -7.94 10.71 23.41
N GLN A 174 -7.57 9.55 22.88
CA GLN A 174 -6.18 9.10 22.70
C GLN A 174 -5.37 8.96 24.00
N ASP A 175 -6.04 9.04 25.16
CA ASP A 175 -5.42 8.85 26.47
C ASP A 175 -5.10 7.38 26.73
N ILE A 176 -4.00 7.16 27.45
CA ILE A 176 -3.63 5.83 27.96
C ILE A 176 -4.25 5.63 29.34
N SER A 177 -4.79 4.43 29.59
CA SER A 177 -5.35 4.05 30.88
C SER A 177 -4.32 4.13 31.99
N THR A 178 -4.67 4.71 33.14
CA THR A 178 -3.78 4.82 34.30
C THR A 178 -3.53 3.50 35.01
N ALA A 179 -4.35 2.47 34.76
CA ALA A 179 -4.19 1.13 35.31
C ALA A 179 -4.40 0.07 34.21
N PRO A 180 -3.74 -1.10 34.32
CA PRO A 180 -3.99 -2.25 33.47
C PRO A 180 -5.47 -2.62 33.34
N MET A 181 -5.87 -3.00 32.13
CA MET A 181 -7.23 -3.39 31.78
C MET A 181 -7.26 -4.82 31.26
N ASN A 182 -8.31 -5.56 31.62
CA ASN A 182 -8.60 -6.90 31.09
C ASN A 182 -9.56 -6.80 29.90
N PHE A 183 -9.19 -7.37 28.77
CA PHE A 183 -9.96 -7.51 27.54
C PHE A 183 -10.40 -8.96 27.41
N ASP A 184 -11.72 -9.18 27.30
CA ASP A 184 -12.27 -10.51 27.06
C ASP A 184 -11.92 -10.96 25.64
N LEU A 185 -11.59 -12.24 25.50
CA LEU A 185 -11.21 -12.84 24.23
C LEU A 185 -12.39 -13.60 23.60
N PRO A 186 -12.44 -13.70 22.26
CA PRO A 186 -13.60 -14.25 21.58
C PRO A 186 -13.72 -15.77 21.77
N LYS A 187 -14.92 -16.29 21.50
CA LYS A 187 -15.20 -17.72 21.46
C LYS A 187 -14.64 -18.33 20.17
N VAL A 188 -13.34 -18.64 20.19
CA VAL A 188 -12.61 -19.28 19.10
C VAL A 188 -11.79 -20.44 19.67
N ASP A 189 -11.75 -21.55 18.96
CA ASP A 189 -10.92 -22.70 19.32
C ASP A 189 -9.60 -22.63 18.57
N ILE A 190 -8.50 -22.57 19.31
CA ILE A 190 -7.16 -22.62 18.74
C ILE A 190 -6.75 -24.09 18.69
N PRO A 191 -6.55 -24.69 17.49
CA PRO A 191 -6.17 -26.09 17.39
C PRO A 191 -4.81 -26.35 18.06
N ALA A 192 -4.51 -27.61 18.35
CA ALA A 192 -3.19 -28.01 18.83
C ALA A 192 -2.09 -27.53 17.87
N GLY A 193 -1.05 -26.88 18.39
CA GLY A 193 0.00 -26.24 17.58
C GLY A 193 -0.45 -25.00 16.80
N GLY A 194 -1.67 -24.50 17.04
CA GLY A 194 -2.24 -23.35 16.35
C GLY A 194 -1.74 -22.01 16.89
N TYR A 195 -1.67 -21.02 15.99
CA TYR A 195 -1.37 -19.62 16.28
C TYR A 195 -2.62 -18.77 16.08
N PHE A 196 -2.74 -17.69 16.86
CA PHE A 196 -3.86 -16.76 16.78
C PHE A 196 -3.43 -15.33 17.13
N VAL A 197 -3.87 -14.34 16.35
CA VAL A 197 -3.46 -12.94 16.49
C VAL A 197 -4.60 -12.10 17.09
N ILE A 198 -4.28 -11.27 18.07
CA ILE A 198 -5.22 -10.38 18.76
C ILE A 198 -4.79 -8.93 18.54
N ALA A 199 -5.73 -8.10 18.08
CA ALA A 199 -5.54 -6.68 17.81
C ALA A 199 -6.67 -5.83 18.40
N GLY A 200 -6.51 -4.51 18.42
CA GLY A 200 -7.55 -3.58 18.86
C GLY A 200 -8.67 -3.41 17.83
N LYS A 201 -9.94 -3.46 18.24
CA LYS A 201 -11.10 -3.15 17.37
C LYS A 201 -11.30 -1.65 17.20
N PHE A 202 -10.48 -1.04 16.36
CA PHE A 202 -10.52 0.41 16.09
C PHE A 202 -11.77 0.82 15.30
N MET A 203 -12.15 0.04 14.28
CA MET A 203 -13.33 0.31 13.46
C MET A 203 -14.34 -0.85 13.50
N PRO A 204 -15.65 -0.56 13.39
CA PRO A 204 -16.70 -1.57 13.48
C PRO A 204 -16.69 -2.58 12.32
N PHE A 205 -16.23 -2.18 11.13
CA PHE A 205 -16.15 -3.04 9.95
C PHE A 205 -15.01 -4.07 9.97
N LEU A 206 -14.06 -3.95 10.92
CA LEU A 206 -12.99 -4.93 11.07
C LEU A 206 -13.58 -6.27 11.52
N THR A 207 -13.28 -7.30 10.75
CA THR A 207 -13.91 -8.62 10.84
C THR A 207 -12.92 -9.63 11.40
N ASN A 208 -13.35 -10.44 12.36
CA ASN A 208 -12.54 -11.53 12.92
C ASN A 208 -12.45 -12.68 11.91
N THR A 209 -11.39 -13.48 12.03
CA THR A 209 -11.19 -14.73 11.29
C THR A 209 -11.01 -15.89 12.27
N ASP A 210 -10.74 -17.08 11.75
CA ASP A 210 -10.29 -18.23 12.54
C ASP A 210 -8.82 -18.10 13.00
N LYS A 211 -8.08 -17.10 12.51
CA LYS A 211 -6.67 -16.85 12.85
C LYS A 211 -6.42 -15.51 13.55
N SER A 212 -7.40 -14.62 13.57
CA SER A 212 -7.26 -13.29 14.15
C SER A 212 -8.56 -12.74 14.72
N ALA A 213 -8.45 -11.90 15.75
CA ALA A 213 -9.58 -11.15 16.27
C ALA A 213 -9.25 -9.74 16.71
N TYR A 214 -10.27 -8.89 16.61
CA TYR A 214 -10.25 -7.51 17.04
C TYR A 214 -11.05 -7.35 18.34
N VAL A 215 -10.37 -6.93 19.42
CA VAL A 215 -10.95 -6.79 20.76
C VAL A 215 -10.94 -5.34 21.22
N SER A 216 -11.90 -4.99 22.06
CA SER A 216 -12.00 -3.68 22.69
C SER A 216 -12.73 -3.81 24.02
N LYS A 217 -12.53 -2.85 24.93
CA LYS A 217 -13.26 -2.80 26.20
C LYS A 217 -13.98 -1.47 26.34
N THR A 218 -15.29 -1.53 26.54
CA THR A 218 -16.08 -0.37 26.91
C THR A 218 -16.22 -0.28 28.43
N SER A 219 -15.82 0.87 28.99
CA SER A 219 -16.01 1.21 30.40
C SER A 219 -17.00 2.36 30.51
N VAL A 220 -17.98 2.23 31.41
CA VAL A 220 -18.98 3.27 31.66
C VAL A 220 -18.74 3.84 33.06
N SER A 221 -18.48 5.14 33.13
CA SER A 221 -18.29 5.87 34.40
C SER A 221 -18.98 7.23 34.34
N ASN A 222 -19.78 7.57 35.36
CA ASN A 222 -20.50 8.86 35.45
C ASN A 222 -21.34 9.20 34.20
N GLY A 223 -21.97 8.20 33.57
CA GLY A 223 -22.79 8.38 32.37
C GLY A 223 -22.00 8.53 31.05
N SER A 224 -20.67 8.55 31.09
CA SER A 224 -19.81 8.60 29.91
C SER A 224 -19.25 7.21 29.60
N SER A 225 -19.42 6.77 28.35
CA SER A 225 -18.85 5.54 27.82
C SER A 225 -17.48 5.81 27.18
N LYS A 226 -16.47 5.03 27.56
CA LYS A 226 -15.12 5.09 26.99
C LYS A 226 -14.75 3.73 26.42
N THR A 227 -14.28 3.69 25.18
CA THR A 227 -13.81 2.46 24.54
C THR A 227 -12.29 2.45 24.46
N TYR A 228 -11.69 1.39 24.99
CA TYR A 228 -10.26 1.18 25.04
C TYR A 228 -9.85 0.03 24.13
N LEU A 229 -8.67 0.14 23.52
CA LEU A 229 -7.99 -0.93 22.78
C LEU A 229 -6.74 -1.41 23.54
N PRO A 230 -6.31 -2.67 23.40
CA PRO A 230 -5.03 -3.14 23.93
C PRO A 230 -3.87 -2.26 23.44
N TYR A 231 -2.97 -1.86 24.33
CA TYR A 231 -1.92 -0.88 24.02
C TYR A 231 -0.62 -1.10 24.79
N TRP A 232 0.48 -0.78 24.13
CA TRP A 232 1.83 -0.55 24.65
C TRP A 232 2.58 0.40 23.72
N SER A 233 3.72 0.95 24.14
CA SER A 233 4.60 1.76 23.30
C SER A 233 5.85 0.99 22.87
N ASP A 234 6.63 1.59 21.97
CA ASP A 234 7.98 1.15 21.62
C ASP A 234 8.94 1.16 22.82
N SER A 235 8.80 2.15 23.71
CA SER A 235 9.67 2.35 24.88
C SER A 235 9.33 1.50 26.10
N ALA A 236 8.07 1.09 26.28
CA ALA A 236 7.61 0.36 27.44
C ALA A 236 6.29 -0.37 27.21
N GLY A 237 6.16 -1.55 27.81
CA GLY A 237 4.89 -2.25 27.83
C GLY A 237 4.94 -3.59 28.54
N PHE A 238 3.78 -4.21 28.62
CA PHE A 238 3.63 -5.59 29.05
C PHE A 238 2.41 -6.20 28.38
N VAL A 239 2.43 -7.52 28.24
CA VAL A 239 1.28 -8.30 27.83
C VAL A 239 1.16 -9.48 28.78
N GLU A 240 -0.05 -9.66 29.30
CA GLU A 240 -0.36 -10.72 30.24
C GLU A 240 -1.57 -11.50 29.76
N LEU A 241 -1.45 -12.81 29.71
CA LEU A 241 -2.54 -13.72 29.44
C LEU A 241 -3.05 -14.27 30.78
N LEU A 242 -4.34 -14.10 31.04
CA LEU A 242 -4.99 -14.55 32.26
C LEU A 242 -5.97 -15.67 31.97
N THR A 243 -6.11 -16.64 32.87
CA THR A 243 -7.25 -17.56 32.89
C THR A 243 -8.51 -16.79 33.29
N ALA A 244 -9.60 -16.94 32.52
CA ALA A 244 -10.84 -16.18 32.72
C ALA A 244 -11.57 -16.58 34.01
N SER A 245 -11.39 -17.82 34.47
CA SER A 245 -12.08 -18.41 35.63
C SER A 245 -11.60 -17.84 36.97
N ASP A 246 -10.31 -17.57 37.11
CA ASP A 246 -9.70 -17.16 38.39
C ASP A 246 -8.71 -15.97 38.26
N ASN A 247 -8.54 -15.41 37.06
CA ASN A 247 -7.60 -14.33 36.74
C ASN A 247 -6.15 -14.63 37.15
N LYS A 248 -5.74 -15.90 37.15
CA LYS A 248 -4.31 -16.25 37.31
C LYS A 248 -3.56 -16.03 36.01
N THR A 249 -2.27 -15.74 36.14
CA THR A 249 -1.38 -15.53 34.99
C THR A 249 -1.11 -16.88 34.33
N ALA A 250 -1.55 -17.04 33.09
CA ALA A 250 -1.19 -18.17 32.23
C ALA A 250 0.18 -17.94 31.58
N ASP A 251 0.44 -16.71 31.12
CA ASP A 251 1.72 -16.30 30.55
C ASP A 251 1.89 -14.78 30.64
N PHE A 252 3.14 -14.32 30.59
CA PHE A 252 3.46 -12.91 30.80
C PHE A 252 4.75 -12.52 30.09
N VAL A 253 4.76 -11.31 29.54
CA VAL A 253 5.98 -10.62 29.09
C VAL A 253 5.93 -9.16 29.48
N ARG A 254 7.06 -8.63 29.96
CA ARG A 254 7.27 -7.19 30.13
C ARG A 254 8.53 -6.74 29.42
N PHE A 255 8.47 -5.54 28.88
CA PHE A 255 9.54 -4.97 28.10
C PHE A 255 9.74 -3.47 28.35
N GLY A 256 10.96 -3.02 28.04
CA GLY A 256 11.37 -1.64 28.19
C GLY A 256 11.33 -1.18 29.64
N THR A 257 10.79 0.01 29.91
CA THR A 257 10.76 0.60 31.26
C THR A 257 9.52 0.24 32.07
N SER A 258 8.69 -0.70 31.59
CA SER A 258 7.48 -1.13 32.31
C SER A 258 7.80 -1.72 33.68
N ALA A 259 7.10 -1.23 34.71
CA ALA A 259 7.20 -1.72 36.10
C ALA A 259 6.01 -2.61 36.51
N VAL A 260 5.13 -2.96 35.57
CA VAL A 260 3.93 -3.76 35.88
C VAL A 260 4.33 -5.17 36.26
N THR A 261 3.78 -5.67 37.38
CA THR A 261 3.92 -7.05 37.81
C THR A 261 2.76 -7.92 37.31
N PRO A 262 3.00 -9.21 37.01
CA PRO A 262 1.92 -10.16 36.74
C PRO A 262 1.03 -10.34 37.98
N LEU A 263 -0.23 -10.72 37.76
CA LEU A 263 -1.18 -11.02 38.84
C LEU A 263 -0.76 -12.26 39.66
N THR A 264 -0.05 -13.20 39.03
CA THR A 264 0.65 -14.29 39.72
C THR A 264 2.13 -13.92 39.82
N PRO A 265 2.64 -13.50 41.00
CA PRO A 265 3.99 -12.92 41.12
C PRO A 265 5.13 -13.81 40.62
N SER A 266 4.97 -15.14 40.68
CA SER A 266 5.96 -16.11 40.21
C SER A 266 5.99 -16.31 38.70
N ALA A 267 5.05 -15.71 37.94
CA ALA A 267 4.96 -15.88 36.48
C ALA A 267 6.03 -15.10 35.70
N TRP A 268 6.78 -14.22 36.37
CA TRP A 268 7.91 -13.54 35.75
C TRP A 268 9.06 -13.34 36.74
N SER A 269 10.29 -13.58 36.28
CA SER A 269 11.51 -13.38 37.04
C SER A 269 12.56 -12.60 36.25
N GLY A 270 13.43 -11.89 36.98
CA GLY A 270 14.54 -11.14 36.39
C GLY A 270 14.13 -9.89 35.62
N ASP A 271 15.06 -9.40 34.80
CA ASP A 271 14.92 -8.14 34.07
C ASP A 271 13.85 -8.20 32.98
N ASN A 272 13.48 -7.02 32.48
CA ASN A 272 12.59 -6.86 31.34
C ASN A 272 13.28 -7.31 30.05
N VAL A 273 12.49 -7.73 29.06
CA VAL A 273 12.96 -7.71 27.67
C VAL A 273 13.27 -6.26 27.32
N ALA A 274 14.32 -6.00 26.53
CA ALA A 274 14.69 -4.62 26.24
C ALA A 274 13.60 -3.90 25.39
N ALA A 275 13.54 -2.56 25.43
CA ALA A 275 12.55 -1.73 24.71
C ALA A 275 12.74 -1.72 23.19
N PHE A 276 11.70 -1.72 22.35
CA PHE A 276 11.85 -1.67 20.88
C PHE A 276 12.84 -0.58 20.43
N PRO A 277 13.76 -0.87 19.48
CA PRO A 277 14.75 0.11 19.05
C PRO A 277 14.07 1.39 18.56
N ALA A 278 14.53 2.56 18.99
CA ALA A 278 13.96 3.82 18.53
C ALA A 278 14.12 3.96 17.01
N LYS A 279 13.05 4.35 16.33
CA LYS A 279 13.06 4.68 14.90
C LYS A 279 12.82 6.20 14.75
N PRO A 280 13.86 7.03 14.74
CA PRO A 280 13.71 8.49 14.68
C PRO A 280 13.04 8.96 13.38
N ASP A 281 13.24 8.23 12.28
CA ASP A 281 12.64 8.51 10.97
C ASP A 281 11.39 7.65 10.68
N TYR A 282 10.71 7.16 11.74
CA TYR A 282 9.48 6.39 11.58
C TYR A 282 8.38 7.23 10.93
N VAL A 283 7.81 6.69 9.85
CA VAL A 283 6.65 7.26 9.16
C VAL A 283 5.41 6.52 9.64
N THR A 284 4.53 7.21 10.37
CA THR A 284 3.29 6.62 10.88
C THR A 284 2.35 6.21 9.73
N VAL A 285 1.39 5.32 9.98
CA VAL A 285 0.45 4.84 8.97
C VAL A 285 -0.97 5.29 9.30
N ALA A 286 -1.64 5.93 8.35
CA ALA A 286 -3.06 6.21 8.34
C ALA A 286 -3.83 4.95 7.87
N THR A 287 -3.83 3.91 8.70
CA THR A 287 -4.67 2.72 8.49
C THR A 287 -5.55 2.49 9.71
N PRO A 288 -6.85 2.17 9.52
CA PRO A 288 -7.72 1.78 10.61
C PRO A 288 -7.50 0.34 11.08
N ASP A 289 -6.68 -0.48 10.39
CA ASP A 289 -6.40 -1.87 10.77
C ASP A 289 -5.08 -1.95 11.57
N PRO A 290 -5.13 -2.24 12.89
CA PRO A 290 -3.91 -2.38 13.69
C PRO A 290 -3.05 -3.57 13.28
N LEU A 291 -3.59 -4.53 12.52
CA LEU A 291 -2.79 -5.63 12.01
C LEU A 291 -1.78 -5.16 10.95
N ASP A 292 -1.93 -4.01 10.30
CA ASP A 292 -0.96 -3.52 9.30
C ASP A 292 0.35 -2.95 9.89
N SER A 293 0.73 -3.35 11.11
CA SER A 293 1.93 -2.88 11.82
C SER A 293 2.95 -4.01 11.91
N TYR A 294 3.99 -3.98 11.07
CA TYR A 294 4.98 -5.07 10.95
C TYR A 294 6.42 -4.59 11.09
N ASP A 295 6.62 -3.59 11.95
CA ASP A 295 7.88 -2.89 12.19
C ASP A 295 8.97 -3.66 12.93
N GLY A 296 8.78 -4.97 13.08
CA GLY A 296 9.54 -5.84 13.97
C GLY A 296 8.78 -6.15 15.26
N SER A 297 9.25 -7.18 15.95
CA SER A 297 8.58 -7.75 17.12
C SER A 297 9.56 -8.24 18.17
N ILE A 298 9.06 -8.52 19.37
CA ILE A 298 9.70 -9.46 20.30
C ILE A 298 8.99 -10.80 20.18
N VAL A 299 9.76 -11.88 20.06
CA VAL A 299 9.25 -13.23 19.75
C VAL A 299 9.87 -14.28 20.66
N ARG A 300 9.12 -15.36 20.90
CA ARG A 300 9.70 -16.66 21.23
C ARG A 300 9.98 -17.40 19.93
N LEU A 301 11.25 -17.62 19.60
CA LEU A 301 11.65 -18.28 18.36
C LEU A 301 11.17 -19.74 18.36
N SER A 302 10.61 -20.18 17.22
CA SER A 302 10.09 -21.53 17.05
C SER A 302 11.19 -22.60 17.19
N SER A 303 12.40 -22.31 16.72
CA SER A 303 13.58 -23.20 16.79
C SER A 303 14.09 -23.45 18.21
N SER A 304 13.71 -22.60 19.17
CA SER A 304 14.18 -22.66 20.55
C SER A 304 13.08 -22.24 21.53
N PHE A 305 11.84 -22.67 21.29
CA PHE A 305 10.68 -22.23 22.06
C PHE A 305 10.81 -22.64 23.54
N THR A 306 10.86 -21.65 24.43
CA THR A 306 10.88 -21.83 25.89
C THR A 306 9.88 -20.91 26.58
N ALA A 307 9.42 -21.33 27.75
CA ALA A 307 8.53 -20.55 28.62
C ALA A 307 9.04 -20.59 30.07
N SER A 308 10.25 -20.07 30.29
CA SER A 308 10.87 -19.95 31.61
C SER A 308 10.25 -18.84 32.48
N GLY A 309 9.47 -17.93 31.88
CA GLY A 309 8.93 -16.78 32.58
C GLY A 309 9.99 -15.72 32.85
N SER A 310 10.89 -15.49 31.88
CA SER A 310 11.93 -14.47 31.97
C SER A 310 12.32 -13.93 30.60
N LYS A 311 13.15 -12.89 30.57
CA LYS A 311 13.63 -12.30 29.31
C LYS A 311 14.39 -13.28 28.40
N SER A 312 14.92 -14.40 28.93
CA SER A 312 15.68 -15.36 28.13
C SER A 312 14.84 -16.10 27.10
N ASP A 313 13.52 -16.10 27.24
CA ASP A 313 12.61 -16.72 26.27
C ASP A 313 12.47 -15.87 24.99
N TRP A 314 12.89 -14.59 25.03
CA TRP A 314 12.50 -13.60 24.03
C TRP A 314 13.69 -13.11 23.21
N SER A 315 13.50 -13.06 21.90
CA SER A 315 14.39 -12.46 20.92
C SER A 315 13.71 -11.27 20.24
N ARG A 316 14.49 -10.36 19.68
CA ARG A 316 13.97 -9.29 18.82
C ARG A 316 14.19 -9.67 17.37
N VAL A 317 13.19 -9.44 16.54
CA VAL A 317 13.25 -9.72 15.11
C VAL A 317 12.87 -8.48 14.31
N ALA A 318 13.52 -8.30 13.17
CA ALA A 318 13.18 -7.26 12.22
C ALA A 318 11.94 -7.62 11.38
N PHE A 319 11.68 -8.92 11.21
CA PHE A 319 10.56 -9.45 10.44
C PHE A 319 9.56 -10.12 11.38
N SER A 320 8.35 -9.57 11.43
CA SER A 320 7.24 -10.15 12.18
C SER A 320 6.60 -11.29 11.38
N THR A 321 6.19 -12.36 12.05
CA THR A 321 5.64 -13.58 11.43
C THR A 321 4.26 -13.93 12.00
N PRO A 322 3.28 -13.00 11.94
CA PRO A 322 1.97 -13.18 12.55
C PRO A 322 1.20 -14.38 11.99
N GLY A 323 0.43 -15.05 12.84
CA GLY A 323 -0.42 -16.18 12.50
C GLY A 323 0.32 -17.48 12.25
N GLY A 324 1.61 -17.58 12.61
CA GLY A 324 2.46 -18.71 12.28
C GLY A 324 3.70 -18.83 13.17
N PRO A 325 4.53 -19.86 12.96
CA PRO A 325 5.76 -20.02 13.73
C PRO A 325 6.72 -18.85 13.51
N ASN A 326 7.31 -18.35 14.59
CA ASN A 326 8.44 -17.41 14.57
C ASN A 326 9.71 -18.11 14.06
N ASP A 327 9.79 -18.29 12.75
CA ASP A 327 10.81 -19.08 12.03
C ASP A 327 11.88 -18.22 11.34
N VAL A 328 11.72 -16.90 11.36
CA VAL A 328 12.73 -15.96 10.87
C VAL A 328 13.70 -15.58 12.00
N ALA A 329 15.00 -15.75 11.72
CA ALA A 329 16.05 -15.42 12.68
C ALA A 329 16.15 -13.92 12.96
N ALA A 330 16.64 -13.57 14.16
CA ALA A 330 16.83 -12.19 14.60
C ALA A 330 17.77 -11.36 13.72
N ASP A 331 18.74 -12.01 13.09
CA ASP A 331 19.77 -11.45 12.21
C ASP A 331 19.48 -11.68 10.73
N ALA A 332 18.24 -12.03 10.37
CA ALA A 332 17.84 -12.23 8.98
C ALA A 332 18.09 -10.97 8.13
N ILE A 333 18.54 -11.20 6.90
CA ILE A 333 18.91 -10.16 5.95
C ILE A 333 17.93 -10.21 4.78
N ASP A 334 17.48 -9.04 4.32
CA ASP A 334 16.78 -8.84 3.05
C ASP A 334 17.75 -8.13 2.11
N SER A 335 18.35 -8.89 1.18
CA SER A 335 19.45 -8.41 0.34
C SER A 335 19.00 -7.58 -0.87
N ASP A 336 17.77 -7.75 -1.31
CA ASP A 336 17.17 -7.10 -2.49
C ASP A 336 16.07 -6.07 -2.13
N LYS A 337 15.78 -5.91 -0.84
CA LYS A 337 14.98 -4.83 -0.23
C LYS A 337 13.51 -4.85 -0.64
N ASP A 338 12.94 -6.04 -0.82
CA ASP A 338 11.52 -6.21 -1.13
C ASP A 338 10.67 -6.58 0.11
N GLY A 339 11.28 -6.59 1.30
CA GLY A 339 10.59 -6.86 2.56
C GLY A 339 10.50 -8.34 2.92
N ILE A 340 11.12 -9.23 2.15
CA ILE A 340 11.16 -10.67 2.42
C ILE A 340 12.60 -11.08 2.76
N PRO A 341 12.86 -11.71 3.92
CA PRO A 341 14.22 -12.12 4.27
C PRO A 341 14.74 -13.21 3.33
N ASP A 342 16.03 -13.15 3.00
CA ASP A 342 16.74 -14.12 2.16
C ASP A 342 16.51 -15.57 2.62
N SER A 343 16.41 -15.80 3.94
CA SER A 343 16.16 -17.11 4.53
C SER A 343 14.79 -17.70 4.18
N ALA A 344 13.81 -16.87 3.83
CA ALA A 344 12.50 -17.32 3.35
C ALA A 344 12.45 -17.54 1.83
N LYS A 345 13.49 -17.11 1.10
CA LYS A 345 13.61 -17.21 -0.37
C LYS A 345 14.49 -18.36 -0.85
N VAL A 346 14.65 -19.40 -0.02
CA VAL A 346 15.43 -20.60 -0.34
C VAL A 346 14.59 -21.87 -0.12
N ALA A 347 14.95 -22.96 -0.79
CA ALA A 347 14.25 -24.23 -0.62
C ALA A 347 14.28 -24.69 0.84
N GLY A 348 13.10 -25.00 1.40
CA GLY A 348 12.92 -25.38 2.81
C GLY A 348 12.90 -24.20 3.79
N GLY A 349 13.14 -22.97 3.32
CA GLY A 349 12.94 -21.75 4.11
C GLY A 349 11.46 -21.40 4.22
N THR A 350 11.08 -20.75 5.32
CA THR A 350 9.70 -20.35 5.57
C THR A 350 9.61 -18.94 6.17
N PHE A 351 8.44 -18.32 6.02
CA PHE A 351 8.08 -17.05 6.66
C PHE A 351 6.73 -17.22 7.36
N GLY A 352 6.71 -17.31 8.69
CA GLY A 352 5.47 -17.63 9.42
C GLY A 352 4.90 -18.99 9.00
N GLY A 353 5.77 -19.94 8.68
CA GLY A 353 5.43 -21.26 8.13
C GLY A 353 4.99 -21.27 6.67
N MET A 354 4.98 -20.13 5.97
CA MET A 354 4.69 -20.08 4.53
C MET A 354 5.94 -20.38 3.70
N ASP A 355 5.82 -21.29 2.73
CA ASP A 355 6.88 -21.59 1.75
C ASP A 355 6.82 -20.61 0.57
N LEU A 356 7.36 -19.40 0.78
CA LEU A 356 7.41 -18.36 -0.26
C LEU A 356 8.30 -18.75 -1.44
N TYR A 357 9.29 -19.62 -1.22
CA TYR A 357 10.14 -20.13 -2.29
C TYR A 357 9.34 -20.95 -3.30
N SER A 358 8.47 -21.84 -2.84
CA SER A 358 7.56 -22.59 -3.72
C SER A 358 6.53 -21.69 -4.41
N LEU A 359 6.22 -20.52 -3.84
CA LEU A 359 5.36 -19.51 -4.47
C LEU A 359 6.11 -18.63 -5.49
N GLY A 360 7.44 -18.74 -5.59
CA GLY A 360 8.24 -18.08 -6.63
C GLY A 360 9.29 -17.10 -6.13
N ALA A 361 9.37 -16.83 -4.82
CA ALA A 361 10.35 -15.90 -4.27
C ALA A 361 11.79 -16.42 -4.42
N ARG A 362 12.75 -15.57 -4.78
CA ARG A 362 14.16 -15.96 -4.98
C ARG A 362 15.11 -14.95 -4.36
N LYS A 363 16.16 -15.43 -3.67
CA LYS A 363 17.21 -14.56 -3.13
C LYS A 363 17.85 -13.71 -4.24
N GLY A 364 17.93 -12.40 -4.04
CA GLY A 364 18.48 -11.43 -5.00
C GLY A 364 17.49 -11.01 -6.09
N GLN A 365 16.26 -11.53 -6.04
CA GLN A 365 15.16 -11.16 -6.93
C GLN A 365 14.16 -10.34 -6.12
N ARG A 366 13.77 -9.19 -6.67
CA ARG A 366 12.76 -8.33 -6.07
C ARG A 366 11.39 -8.93 -6.39
N ASP A 367 10.72 -9.46 -5.38
CA ASP A 367 9.44 -10.16 -5.45
C ASP A 367 8.36 -9.33 -4.77
N ILE A 368 7.24 -9.12 -5.45
CA ILE A 368 6.05 -8.47 -4.86
C ILE A 368 4.86 -9.40 -5.01
N PHE A 369 4.21 -9.69 -3.89
CA PHE A 369 3.02 -10.52 -3.85
C PHE A 369 1.76 -9.67 -3.72
N ILE A 370 0.72 -10.02 -4.48
CA ILE A 370 -0.57 -9.31 -4.47
C ILE A 370 -1.71 -10.32 -4.33
N HIS A 371 -2.41 -10.26 -3.21
CA HIS A 371 -3.66 -10.98 -2.98
C HIS A 371 -4.80 -10.25 -3.69
N VAL A 372 -5.57 -10.96 -4.51
CA VAL A 372 -6.62 -10.38 -5.33
C VAL A 372 -7.98 -10.96 -4.95
N ASN A 373 -8.81 -10.13 -4.31
CA ASN A 373 -10.24 -10.41 -4.20
C ASN A 373 -11.01 -9.86 -5.40
N TYR A 374 -12.11 -10.51 -5.73
CA TYR A 374 -13.00 -10.06 -6.82
C TYR A 374 -14.46 -10.39 -6.55
N MET A 375 -15.39 -9.60 -7.09
CA MET A 375 -16.81 -9.78 -6.80
C MET A 375 -17.48 -10.77 -7.76
N ASN A 376 -18.45 -11.52 -7.26
CA ASN A 376 -19.28 -12.42 -8.05
C ASN A 376 -20.38 -11.66 -8.81
N SER A 377 -20.20 -11.41 -10.11
CA SER A 377 -21.25 -10.85 -10.98
C SER A 377 -21.37 -11.63 -12.28
N ALA A 378 -22.61 -11.90 -12.71
CA ALA A 378 -22.90 -12.53 -14.00
C ALA A 378 -23.10 -11.50 -15.13
N THR A 379 -23.35 -10.23 -14.78
CA THR A 379 -23.73 -9.18 -15.73
C THR A 379 -22.65 -8.11 -15.89
N ASP A 380 -21.82 -7.92 -14.87
CA ASP A 380 -20.73 -6.96 -14.87
C ASP A 380 -19.39 -7.70 -14.89
N THR A 381 -18.75 -7.69 -16.05
CA THR A 381 -17.46 -8.38 -16.23
C THR A 381 -16.29 -7.60 -15.64
N ALA A 382 -16.47 -6.31 -15.32
CA ALA A 382 -15.39 -5.47 -14.83
C ALA A 382 -14.97 -5.76 -13.39
N VAL A 383 -15.87 -6.37 -12.60
CA VAL A 383 -15.60 -6.73 -11.19
C VAL A 383 -14.86 -8.05 -11.02
N THR A 384 -14.54 -8.74 -12.12
CA THR A 384 -13.69 -9.94 -12.17
C THR A 384 -12.42 -9.63 -12.97
N PRO A 385 -11.21 -9.95 -12.46
CA PRO A 385 -9.98 -9.62 -13.16
C PRO A 385 -9.83 -10.47 -14.43
N GLN A 386 -9.33 -9.86 -15.50
CA GLN A 386 -8.95 -10.55 -16.73
C GLN A 386 -7.50 -11.04 -16.62
N LYS A 387 -7.24 -12.28 -17.03
CA LYS A 387 -5.89 -12.87 -16.97
C LYS A 387 -4.86 -12.03 -17.75
N SER A 388 -5.25 -11.52 -18.91
CA SER A 388 -4.40 -10.65 -19.75
C SER A 388 -4.10 -9.31 -19.09
N ALA A 389 -5.04 -8.72 -18.35
CA ALA A 389 -4.81 -7.45 -17.64
C ALA A 389 -3.75 -7.62 -16.54
N LEU A 390 -3.82 -8.70 -15.77
CA LEU A 390 -2.78 -9.04 -14.78
C LEU A 390 -1.43 -9.30 -15.45
N GLN A 391 -1.43 -10.00 -16.59
CA GLN A 391 -0.20 -10.27 -17.35
C GLN A 391 0.46 -8.99 -17.87
N MET A 392 -0.31 -7.99 -18.31
CA MET A 392 0.24 -6.69 -18.73
C MET A 392 1.07 -6.04 -17.60
N VAL A 393 0.59 -6.13 -16.35
CA VAL A 393 1.32 -5.59 -15.20
C VAL A 393 2.58 -6.40 -14.93
N VAL A 394 2.52 -7.74 -14.99
CA VAL A 394 3.71 -8.60 -14.86
C VAL A 394 4.76 -8.27 -15.91
N ASP A 395 4.32 -8.08 -17.17
CA ASP A 395 5.19 -7.80 -18.30
C ASP A 395 5.85 -6.41 -18.18
N ALA A 396 5.13 -5.41 -17.66
CA ALA A 396 5.68 -4.07 -17.43
C ALA A 396 6.80 -4.07 -16.38
N PHE A 397 6.69 -4.87 -15.31
CA PHE A 397 7.70 -4.92 -14.24
C PHE A 397 8.91 -5.80 -14.57
N SER A 398 8.74 -6.83 -15.42
CA SER A 398 9.79 -7.83 -15.68
C SER A 398 11.11 -7.24 -16.23
N PRO A 399 11.11 -6.27 -17.17
CA PRO A 399 12.34 -5.60 -17.64
C PRO A 399 13.11 -4.88 -16.52
N HIS A 400 12.43 -4.54 -15.43
CA HIS A 400 13.01 -3.84 -14.29
C HIS A 400 13.52 -4.80 -13.21
N ASN A 401 13.66 -6.11 -13.47
CA ASN A 401 14.09 -7.09 -12.47
C ASN A 401 13.24 -7.03 -11.19
N ILE A 402 11.91 -6.93 -11.38
CA ILE A 402 10.89 -7.04 -10.33
C ILE A 402 9.90 -8.10 -10.81
N LYS A 403 9.62 -9.10 -9.98
CA LYS A 403 8.64 -10.15 -10.26
C LYS A 403 7.38 -9.91 -9.45
N ILE A 404 6.26 -9.81 -10.17
CA ILE A 404 4.93 -9.66 -9.58
C ILE A 404 4.28 -11.04 -9.51
N HIS A 405 3.78 -11.40 -8.33
CA HIS A 405 3.11 -12.65 -8.04
C HIS A 405 1.67 -12.34 -7.61
N PHE A 406 0.72 -12.45 -8.55
CA PHE A 406 -0.70 -12.32 -8.26
C PHE A 406 -1.27 -13.63 -7.71
N ASP A 407 -2.21 -13.51 -6.78
CA ASP A 407 -3.04 -14.60 -6.30
C ASP A 407 -4.54 -14.25 -6.35
N VAL A 408 -5.21 -14.70 -7.40
CA VAL A 408 -6.67 -14.61 -7.58
C VAL A 408 -7.40 -15.85 -7.06
N GLY A 409 -6.70 -16.76 -6.36
CA GLY A 409 -7.23 -18.05 -5.96
C GLY A 409 -7.57 -18.92 -7.17
N ASN A 410 -8.62 -19.72 -7.05
CA ASN A 410 -8.97 -20.74 -8.06
C ASN A 410 -9.66 -20.22 -9.33
N LEU A 411 -9.62 -18.92 -9.62
CA LEU A 411 -10.33 -18.31 -10.75
C LEU A 411 -9.87 -18.86 -12.12
N PHE A 412 -8.56 -18.98 -12.34
CA PHE A 412 -7.99 -19.45 -13.62
C PHE A 412 -7.47 -20.89 -13.58
N SER A 413 -7.32 -21.48 -12.40
CA SER A 413 -6.87 -22.85 -12.20
C SER A 413 -7.21 -23.28 -10.78
N SER A 414 -7.61 -24.53 -10.55
CA SER A 414 -7.80 -25.09 -9.20
C SER A 414 -6.49 -25.56 -8.54
N ALA A 415 -5.39 -25.64 -9.29
CA ALA A 415 -4.08 -26.00 -8.78
C ALA A 415 -3.20 -24.76 -8.54
N VAL A 416 -2.28 -24.86 -7.58
CA VAL A 416 -1.23 -23.84 -7.40
C VAL A 416 -0.44 -23.72 -8.69
N SER A 417 -0.42 -22.52 -9.26
CA SER A 417 0.26 -22.19 -10.52
C SER A 417 0.46 -20.68 -10.62
N ALA A 418 1.70 -20.22 -10.46
CA ALA A 418 2.06 -18.82 -10.63
C ALA A 418 1.71 -18.30 -12.04
N ALA A 419 1.85 -19.14 -13.09
CA ALA A 419 1.47 -18.80 -14.47
C ALA A 419 -0.05 -18.64 -14.69
N SER A 420 -0.86 -19.11 -13.74
CA SER A 420 -2.31 -18.89 -13.70
C SER A 420 -2.73 -17.99 -12.55
N PHE A 421 -1.78 -17.26 -11.94
CA PHE A 421 -2.04 -16.33 -10.83
C PHE A 421 -2.77 -17.01 -9.66
N ASN A 422 -2.45 -18.26 -9.36
CA ASN A 422 -3.00 -18.99 -8.22
C ASN A 422 -1.85 -19.43 -7.29
N LEU A 423 -1.80 -18.85 -6.09
CA LEU A 423 -0.85 -19.19 -5.02
C LEU A 423 -1.54 -19.86 -3.82
N SER A 424 -2.84 -20.11 -3.91
CA SER A 424 -3.68 -20.65 -2.82
C SER A 424 -4.26 -22.04 -3.09
N GLY A 425 -4.11 -22.57 -4.30
CA GLY A 425 -4.70 -23.86 -4.68
C GLY A 425 -6.21 -23.75 -4.91
N ASP A 426 -6.99 -24.74 -4.49
CA ASP A 426 -8.44 -24.75 -4.71
C ASP A 426 -9.20 -23.90 -3.66
N VAL A 427 -8.78 -22.65 -3.53
CA VAL A 427 -9.37 -21.64 -2.65
C VAL A 427 -9.88 -20.50 -3.50
N SER A 428 -11.16 -20.16 -3.36
CA SER A 428 -11.78 -19.05 -4.08
C SER A 428 -11.56 -17.73 -3.34
N HIS A 429 -11.02 -16.72 -4.03
CA HIS A 429 -10.98 -15.32 -3.56
C HIS A 429 -12.19 -14.49 -4.02
N LYS A 430 -13.19 -15.16 -4.58
CA LYS A 430 -14.45 -14.54 -4.97
C LYS A 430 -15.25 -14.13 -3.73
N VAL A 431 -15.65 -12.87 -3.67
CA VAL A 431 -16.51 -12.32 -2.61
C VAL A 431 -17.92 -12.02 -3.15
N ALA A 432 -18.86 -11.82 -2.23
CA ALA A 432 -20.22 -11.39 -2.58
C ALA A 432 -20.20 -10.05 -3.32
N PHE A 433 -21.12 -9.88 -4.27
CA PHE A 433 -21.26 -8.60 -4.96
C PHE A 433 -21.79 -7.53 -4.00
N GLU A 434 -21.13 -6.39 -4.00
CA GLU A 434 -21.61 -5.18 -3.35
C GLU A 434 -21.47 -4.02 -4.32
N LYS A 435 -22.56 -3.26 -4.48
CA LYS A 435 -22.61 -2.15 -5.43
C LYS A 435 -21.58 -1.04 -5.14
N CYS A 436 -21.14 -0.92 -3.88
CA CYS A 436 -20.24 0.13 -3.43
C CYS A 436 -19.20 -0.37 -2.42
N THR A 437 -17.93 -0.06 -2.64
CA THR A 437 -16.83 -0.29 -1.71
C THR A 437 -15.90 0.92 -1.70
N GLN A 438 -15.47 1.35 -0.50
CA GLN A 438 -14.74 2.59 -0.28
C GLN A 438 -13.51 2.36 0.62
N ILE A 439 -12.50 3.21 0.48
CA ILE A 439 -11.43 3.37 1.48
C ILE A 439 -11.80 4.48 2.48
N LEU A 440 -12.34 5.59 1.97
CA LEU A 440 -12.87 6.73 2.73
C LEU A 440 -14.29 7.07 2.23
N SER A 441 -15.09 7.72 3.07
CA SER A 441 -16.38 8.32 2.64
C SER A 441 -16.16 9.29 1.48
N SER A 442 -17.14 9.40 0.58
CA SER A 442 -17.18 10.43 -0.47
C SER A 442 -17.21 11.86 0.08
N THR A 443 -17.55 12.01 1.37
CA THR A 443 -17.59 13.29 2.08
C THR A 443 -16.43 13.49 3.06
N ALA A 444 -15.46 12.56 3.08
CA ALA A 444 -14.30 12.63 3.95
C ALA A 444 -13.55 13.95 3.72
N LYS A 445 -13.31 14.68 4.82
CA LYS A 445 -12.55 15.94 4.81
C LYS A 445 -11.10 15.77 5.26
N SER A 446 -10.73 14.54 5.63
CA SER A 446 -9.39 14.18 6.09
C SER A 446 -9.11 12.70 5.78
N ASN A 447 -7.83 12.36 5.63
CA ASN A 447 -7.32 10.99 5.42
C ASN A 447 -7.41 10.10 6.67
N SER A 448 -8.39 10.36 7.53
CA SER A 448 -8.67 9.64 8.78
C SER A 448 -10.15 9.27 8.93
N ASP A 449 -11.01 9.72 8.01
CA ASP A 449 -12.44 9.38 8.01
C ASP A 449 -12.71 8.10 7.22
N PHE A 450 -12.36 6.98 7.84
CA PHE A 450 -12.52 5.64 7.26
C PHE A 450 -13.97 5.12 7.32
N THR A 451 -14.93 5.91 7.79
CA THR A 451 -16.33 5.49 7.84
C THR A 451 -16.89 5.50 6.43
N PRO A 452 -17.31 4.35 5.86
CA PRO A 452 -17.89 4.35 4.53
C PRO A 452 -19.28 5.02 4.53
N ASP A 453 -19.70 5.50 3.37
CA ASP A 453 -21.03 6.05 3.19
C ASP A 453 -22.12 5.00 3.48
N ALA A 454 -23.32 5.48 3.84
CA ALA A 454 -24.44 4.58 4.09
C ALA A 454 -24.74 3.68 2.88
N GLY A 455 -24.67 2.37 3.10
CA GLY A 455 -24.88 1.35 2.06
C GLY A 455 -23.64 0.99 1.23
N CYS A 456 -22.47 1.57 1.55
CA CYS A 456 -21.16 1.15 1.05
C CYS A 456 -20.43 0.28 2.08
N SER A 457 -19.59 -0.63 1.60
CA SER A 457 -18.62 -1.33 2.45
C SER A 457 -17.26 -0.67 2.44
N SER A 458 -16.41 -1.09 3.38
CA SER A 458 -15.02 -0.69 3.44
C SER A 458 -14.09 -1.78 2.87
N ILE A 459 -13.03 -1.41 2.15
CA ILE A 459 -11.96 -2.36 1.76
C ILE A 459 -11.41 -3.12 2.97
N TYR A 460 -11.33 -2.45 4.13
CA TYR A 460 -10.77 -3.00 5.36
C TYR A 460 -11.61 -4.14 5.95
N LYS A 461 -12.91 -4.23 5.60
CA LYS A 461 -13.76 -5.40 5.91
C LYS A 461 -13.18 -6.66 5.27
N TYR A 462 -12.78 -6.56 4.01
CA TYR A 462 -12.26 -7.69 3.25
C TYR A 462 -10.82 -8.02 3.63
N SER A 463 -9.95 -7.01 3.79
CA SER A 463 -8.56 -7.23 4.19
C SER A 463 -8.41 -7.71 5.63
N SER A 464 -9.41 -7.51 6.49
CA SER A 464 -9.43 -8.08 7.85
C SER A 464 -10.11 -9.45 7.90
N GLY A 465 -11.15 -9.69 7.09
CA GLY A 465 -11.98 -10.90 7.18
C GLY A 465 -11.63 -12.05 6.23
N SER A 466 -10.99 -11.78 5.09
CA SER A 466 -10.74 -12.81 4.04
C SER A 466 -9.27 -13.00 3.67
N PHE A 467 -8.39 -12.18 4.22
CA PHE A 467 -6.97 -12.17 3.91
C PHE A 467 -6.18 -12.76 5.08
N ASP A 468 -5.50 -13.89 4.85
CA ASP A 468 -4.73 -14.59 5.86
C ASP A 468 -3.72 -13.64 6.52
N VAL A 469 -3.76 -13.56 7.85
CA VAL A 469 -2.89 -12.67 8.64
C VAL A 469 -1.40 -12.94 8.40
N ARG A 470 -1.02 -14.20 8.08
CA ARG A 470 0.35 -14.56 7.72
C ARG A 470 0.85 -13.87 6.46
N ARG A 471 -0.06 -13.55 5.54
CA ARG A 471 0.27 -12.93 4.24
C ARG A 471 0.43 -11.43 4.33
N LYS A 472 -0.26 -10.76 5.24
CA LYS A 472 -0.27 -9.29 5.35
C LYS A 472 1.13 -8.62 5.43
N PRO A 473 2.18 -9.22 6.03
CA PRO A 473 3.51 -8.64 5.99
C PRO A 473 4.19 -8.65 4.62
N VAL A 474 3.78 -9.54 3.71
CA VAL A 474 4.46 -9.81 2.43
C VAL A 474 3.59 -9.46 1.22
N PHE A 475 2.27 -9.62 1.34
CA PHE A 475 1.31 -9.44 0.28
C PHE A 475 0.63 -8.07 0.41
N ARG A 476 0.51 -7.37 -0.71
CA ARG A 476 -0.45 -6.27 -0.86
C ARG A 476 -1.83 -6.84 -1.17
N PHE A 477 -2.87 -6.09 -0.83
CA PHE A 477 -4.26 -6.50 -1.00
C PHE A 477 -4.95 -5.65 -2.05
N MET A 478 -5.36 -6.29 -3.14
CA MET A 478 -6.15 -5.70 -4.22
C MET A 478 -7.58 -6.21 -4.13
N GLN A 479 -8.56 -5.32 -4.26
CA GLN A 479 -9.97 -5.70 -4.40
C GLN A 479 -10.52 -5.14 -5.72
N MET A 480 -10.91 -6.05 -6.63
CA MET A 480 -11.77 -5.73 -7.76
C MET A 480 -13.19 -5.53 -7.23
N ALA A 481 -13.67 -4.30 -7.24
CA ALA A 481 -14.97 -3.89 -6.71
C ALA A 481 -15.83 -3.26 -7.80
N SER A 482 -17.12 -3.05 -7.50
CA SER A 482 -18.06 -2.43 -8.45
C SER A 482 -17.81 -0.94 -8.61
N SER A 483 -18.12 -0.14 -7.58
CA SER A 483 -18.03 1.31 -7.63
C SER A 483 -17.62 1.87 -6.26
N GLN A 484 -17.17 3.12 -6.23
CA GLN A 484 -16.98 3.91 -5.00
C GLN A 484 -18.21 4.77 -4.67
N LEU A 485 -19.19 4.86 -5.58
CA LEU A 485 -20.42 5.63 -5.41
C LEU A 485 -21.51 4.77 -4.77
N ALA A 486 -22.23 5.32 -3.78
CA ALA A 486 -23.34 4.64 -3.11
C ALA A 486 -24.49 4.22 -4.07
N SER A 487 -24.61 4.87 -5.23
CA SER A 487 -25.54 4.51 -6.30
C SER A 487 -25.16 3.20 -7.01
N GLY A 488 -23.88 2.80 -6.98
CA GLY A 488 -23.33 1.72 -7.79
C GLY A 488 -23.05 2.09 -9.25
N ALA A 489 -23.23 3.36 -9.63
CA ALA A 489 -22.89 3.85 -10.97
C ALA A 489 -21.36 3.89 -11.17
N GLY A 490 -20.90 3.80 -12.42
CA GLY A 490 -19.49 4.00 -12.74
C GLY A 490 -18.97 5.36 -12.23
N GLY A 491 -17.72 5.37 -11.77
CA GLY A 491 -17.05 6.54 -11.17
C GLY A 491 -15.54 6.44 -11.37
N SER A 492 -14.75 6.86 -10.38
CA SER A 492 -13.29 6.65 -10.41
C SER A 492 -12.96 5.19 -10.69
N SER A 493 -11.98 4.95 -11.55
CA SER A 493 -11.57 3.58 -11.92
C SER A 493 -10.88 2.84 -10.78
N GLY A 494 -10.31 3.55 -9.82
CA GLY A 494 -9.64 2.96 -8.66
C GLY A 494 -9.40 3.98 -7.55
N ILE A 495 -8.81 3.50 -6.45
CA ILE A 495 -8.32 4.33 -5.35
C ILE A 495 -7.35 3.49 -4.49
N ALA A 496 -6.30 4.11 -3.97
CA ALA A 496 -5.26 3.40 -3.25
C ALA A 496 -4.76 4.13 -1.99
N GLU A 497 -4.16 3.35 -1.09
CA GLU A 497 -3.27 3.88 -0.07
C GLU A 497 -1.92 4.32 -0.69
N LEU A 498 -1.34 5.41 -0.17
CA LEU A 498 -0.17 6.11 -0.71
C LEU A 498 0.85 6.49 0.39
N PRO A 499 2.09 5.98 0.30
CA PRO A 499 2.28 4.56 -0.01
C PRO A 499 1.51 3.71 1.02
N GLY A 500 1.08 2.52 0.66
CA GLY A 500 0.40 1.60 1.57
C GLY A 500 0.36 0.20 0.99
N ASN A 501 -0.52 -0.67 1.47
CA ASN A 501 -0.60 -2.07 1.03
C ASN A 501 -1.98 -2.45 0.51
N LYS A 502 -2.92 -1.50 0.38
CA LYS A 502 -4.28 -1.76 -0.13
C LYS A 502 -4.67 -0.83 -1.27
N PHE A 503 -5.42 -1.37 -2.23
CA PHE A 503 -6.01 -0.60 -3.30
C PHE A 503 -7.27 -1.26 -3.89
N LEU A 504 -8.14 -0.43 -4.47
CA LEU A 504 -9.38 -0.79 -5.13
C LEU A 504 -9.28 -0.58 -6.64
N VAL A 505 -9.87 -1.49 -7.40
CA VAL A 505 -10.17 -1.31 -8.82
C VAL A 505 -11.69 -1.34 -8.99
N THR A 506 -12.29 -0.24 -9.38
CA THR A 506 -13.73 0.04 -9.38
C THR A 506 -14.26 0.41 -10.77
N LEU A 507 -14.06 -0.49 -11.74
CA LEU A 507 -14.53 -0.34 -13.11
C LEU A 507 -15.98 -0.82 -13.34
N GLY A 508 -16.61 -1.41 -12.32
CA GLY A 508 -18.01 -1.83 -12.38
C GLY A 508 -18.99 -0.68 -12.49
N GLY A 509 -20.25 -0.96 -12.84
CA GLY A 509 -21.27 0.06 -13.11
C GLY A 509 -20.99 0.93 -14.34
N SER A 510 -19.86 0.73 -15.02
CA SER A 510 -19.46 1.44 -16.25
C SER A 510 -19.99 0.78 -17.53
N GLY A 511 -20.61 -0.40 -17.38
CA GLY A 511 -21.35 -1.04 -18.46
C GLY A 511 -20.62 -2.10 -19.27
N PHE A 512 -19.56 -2.67 -18.72
CA PHE A 512 -18.83 -3.79 -19.32
C PHE A 512 -19.63 -5.10 -19.22
N ALA A 513 -20.34 -5.42 -20.29
CA ALA A 513 -21.11 -6.65 -20.42
C ALA A 513 -20.31 -7.79 -21.08
N PRO A 514 -20.68 -9.07 -20.83
CA PRO A 514 -20.07 -10.20 -21.53
C PRO A 514 -20.39 -10.18 -23.04
N ASN A 515 -19.63 -10.94 -23.82
CA ASN A 515 -19.87 -11.23 -25.25
C ASN A 515 -19.75 -10.06 -26.26
N ASN A 516 -19.05 -8.99 -25.92
CA ASN A 516 -18.68 -7.93 -26.88
C ASN A 516 -17.14 -7.83 -26.99
N ALA A 517 -16.56 -8.33 -28.07
CA ALA A 517 -15.10 -8.41 -28.24
C ALA A 517 -14.38 -7.05 -28.13
N ARG A 518 -15.01 -5.98 -28.60
CA ARG A 518 -14.46 -4.62 -28.49
C ARG A 518 -14.46 -4.15 -27.04
N LEU A 519 -15.59 -4.27 -26.35
CA LEU A 519 -15.68 -3.94 -24.92
C LEU A 519 -14.75 -4.81 -24.07
N GLN A 520 -14.53 -6.07 -24.44
CA GLN A 520 -13.56 -6.94 -23.76
C GLN A 520 -12.11 -6.44 -23.93
N THR A 521 -11.75 -5.96 -25.13
CA THR A 521 -10.42 -5.36 -25.36
C THR A 521 -10.24 -4.10 -24.51
N ILE A 522 -11.24 -3.21 -24.51
CA ILE A 522 -11.24 -2.00 -23.68
C ILE A 522 -11.14 -2.37 -22.19
N LEU A 523 -11.91 -3.36 -21.75
CA LEU A 523 -11.90 -3.80 -20.36
C LEU A 523 -10.53 -4.31 -19.93
N VAL A 524 -9.87 -5.14 -20.74
CA VAL A 524 -8.52 -5.64 -20.45
C VAL A 524 -7.54 -4.47 -20.30
N ASN A 525 -7.58 -3.51 -21.23
CA ASN A 525 -6.69 -2.37 -21.22
C ASN A 525 -6.95 -1.43 -20.03
N PHE A 526 -8.22 -1.18 -19.70
CA PHE A 526 -8.62 -0.39 -18.54
C PHE A 526 -8.22 -1.08 -17.24
N GLN A 527 -8.47 -2.39 -17.10
CA GLN A 527 -8.02 -3.13 -15.93
C GLN A 527 -6.49 -3.09 -15.80
N GLY A 528 -5.73 -3.33 -16.89
CA GLY A 528 -4.27 -3.28 -16.85
C GLY A 528 -3.73 -1.90 -16.43
N GLY A 529 -4.25 -0.84 -17.05
CA GLY A 529 -3.88 0.54 -16.74
C GLY A 529 -4.23 0.94 -15.31
N THR A 530 -5.47 0.68 -14.88
CA THR A 530 -5.91 0.97 -13.51
C THR A 530 -5.19 0.15 -12.46
N ILE A 531 -5.01 -1.16 -12.66
CA ILE A 531 -4.28 -2.00 -11.69
C ILE A 531 -2.86 -1.46 -11.51
N MET A 532 -2.16 -1.14 -12.60
CA MET A 532 -0.80 -0.61 -12.51
C MET A 532 -0.79 0.78 -11.85
N HIS A 533 -1.72 1.67 -12.19
CA HIS A 533 -1.83 2.99 -11.57
C HIS A 533 -2.05 2.93 -10.06
N GLU A 534 -3.07 2.20 -9.61
CA GLU A 534 -3.39 2.08 -8.19
C GLU A 534 -2.30 1.33 -7.42
N PHE A 535 -1.69 0.33 -8.04
CA PHE A 535 -0.54 -0.35 -7.47
C PHE A 535 0.66 0.61 -7.32
N GLY A 536 0.88 1.52 -8.29
CA GLY A 536 1.91 2.55 -8.23
C GLY A 536 1.79 3.46 -7.01
N HIS A 537 0.57 3.84 -6.61
CA HIS A 537 0.34 4.55 -5.36
C HIS A 537 0.80 3.76 -4.14
N THR A 538 0.52 2.45 -4.09
CA THR A 538 1.01 1.61 -2.98
C THR A 538 2.54 1.54 -2.90
N LEU A 539 3.23 1.77 -4.02
CA LEU A 539 4.69 1.83 -4.16
C LEU A 539 5.25 3.26 -3.97
N GLY A 540 4.40 4.24 -3.67
CA GLY A 540 4.82 5.62 -3.36
C GLY A 540 4.84 6.59 -4.53
N LEU A 541 4.30 6.21 -5.69
CA LEU A 541 4.19 7.13 -6.83
C LEU A 541 2.96 8.02 -6.68
N HIS A 542 3.10 9.28 -7.06
CA HIS A 542 2.00 10.23 -7.21
C HIS A 542 1.68 10.45 -8.70
N HIS A 543 0.60 11.17 -8.99
CA HIS A 543 0.15 11.39 -10.37
C HIS A 543 1.10 12.20 -11.26
N GLY A 544 2.04 12.92 -10.66
CA GLY A 544 3.16 13.61 -11.30
C GLY A 544 4.53 12.99 -10.96
N GLY A 545 4.55 11.78 -10.40
CA GLY A 545 5.73 11.04 -9.95
C GLY A 545 6.03 11.28 -8.48
N PHE A 546 6.48 12.49 -8.16
CA PHE A 546 6.82 12.93 -6.79
C PHE A 546 5.82 13.96 -6.22
N GLU A 547 4.77 14.28 -6.97
CA GLU A 547 3.77 15.30 -6.67
C GLU A 547 2.41 14.91 -7.25
N ASP A 548 1.32 15.50 -6.76
CA ASP A 548 -0.06 15.18 -7.19
C ASP A 548 -0.44 15.79 -8.55
N GLN A 549 0.50 16.45 -9.21
CA GLN A 549 0.21 17.17 -10.44
C GLN A 549 0.04 16.23 -11.63
N ASN A 550 -1.21 16.16 -12.12
CA ASN A 550 -1.63 15.36 -13.27
C ASN A 550 -1.42 16.07 -14.62
N TYR A 551 -1.63 15.32 -15.69
CA TYR A 551 -1.67 15.76 -17.10
C TYR A 551 -0.38 16.31 -17.71
N LYS A 552 0.75 16.37 -16.97
CA LYS A 552 2.06 16.78 -17.52
C LYS A 552 2.46 15.95 -18.74
N PRO A 553 2.56 16.48 -19.98
CA PRO A 553 2.80 15.66 -21.16
C PRO A 553 4.16 14.97 -21.12
N ASN A 554 5.18 15.60 -20.52
CA ASN A 554 6.51 15.03 -20.35
C ASN A 554 6.65 14.01 -19.22
N TYR A 555 5.69 13.91 -18.29
CA TYR A 555 5.64 12.84 -17.30
C TYR A 555 4.98 11.60 -17.91
N PHE A 556 5.81 10.79 -18.55
CA PHE A 556 5.41 9.67 -19.41
C PHE A 556 5.19 8.39 -18.58
N SER A 557 4.08 8.35 -17.84
CA SER A 557 3.79 7.29 -16.87
C SER A 557 2.30 6.98 -16.84
N ILE A 558 1.92 5.73 -16.57
CA ILE A 558 0.52 5.34 -16.35
C ILE A 558 -0.09 6.02 -15.11
N MET A 559 0.75 6.55 -14.22
CA MET A 559 0.34 7.37 -13.07
C MET A 559 -0.31 8.70 -13.48
N ASN A 560 -0.08 9.15 -14.72
CA ASN A 560 -0.62 10.39 -15.25
C ASN A 560 -1.92 10.09 -16.02
N TYR A 561 -3.00 10.80 -15.70
CA TYR A 561 -4.32 10.62 -16.31
C TYR A 561 -4.35 10.84 -17.83
N MET A 562 -3.41 11.61 -18.39
CA MET A 562 -3.24 11.69 -19.85
C MET A 562 -3.02 10.30 -20.47
N TYR A 563 -2.42 9.37 -19.73
CA TYR A 563 -2.02 8.04 -20.18
C TYR A 563 -2.78 6.88 -19.52
N GLN A 564 -3.29 7.02 -18.28
CA GLN A 564 -3.86 5.91 -17.50
C GLN A 564 -4.86 5.04 -18.27
N LEU A 565 -5.89 5.64 -18.88
CA LEU A 565 -6.92 4.93 -19.65
C LEU A 565 -6.70 5.02 -21.17
N ASN A 566 -5.77 5.88 -21.61
CA ASN A 566 -5.50 6.16 -23.02
C ASN A 566 -4.32 5.35 -23.57
N GLY A 567 -3.46 4.83 -22.69
CA GLY A 567 -2.26 4.07 -23.03
C GLY A 567 -1.10 4.96 -23.46
N LEU A 568 0.11 4.48 -23.18
CA LEU A 568 1.34 5.16 -23.58
C LEU A 568 1.63 4.92 -25.07
N PRO A 569 1.95 5.97 -25.86
CA PRO A 569 2.51 5.81 -27.20
C PRO A 569 3.71 4.86 -27.26
N ALA A 570 3.79 4.04 -28.31
CA ALA A 570 4.94 3.16 -28.51
C ALA A 570 6.23 3.95 -28.81
N ASP A 571 6.14 5.02 -29.60
CA ASP A 571 7.22 5.96 -29.89
C ASP A 571 6.95 7.33 -29.25
N THR A 572 7.73 7.67 -28.23
CA THR A 572 7.67 8.94 -27.51
C THR A 572 8.10 10.14 -28.36
N ARG A 573 8.77 9.91 -29.49
CA ARG A 573 9.26 10.95 -30.40
C ARG A 573 8.37 11.12 -31.62
N GLY A 574 7.38 10.24 -31.80
CA GLY A 574 6.46 10.24 -32.93
C GLY A 574 5.29 11.22 -32.76
N GLY A 575 4.27 11.08 -33.62
CA GLY A 575 3.05 11.92 -33.57
C GLY A 575 1.95 11.43 -32.63
N ASN A 576 2.07 10.22 -32.07
CA ASN A 576 1.06 9.66 -31.16
C ASN A 576 0.95 10.36 -29.79
N PRO A 577 2.01 10.96 -29.20
CA PRO A 577 1.87 11.84 -28.04
C PRO A 577 0.91 13.00 -28.26
N LEU A 578 0.97 13.66 -29.43
CA LEU A 578 0.03 14.73 -29.80
C LEU A 578 -1.43 14.25 -29.78
N GLN A 579 -1.67 13.00 -30.16
CA GLN A 579 -3.02 12.45 -30.14
C GLN A 579 -3.58 12.29 -28.72
N ARG A 580 -2.74 11.99 -27.72
CA ARG A 580 -3.18 11.96 -26.31
C ARG A 580 -3.47 13.36 -25.82
N TYR A 581 -2.62 14.31 -26.17
CA TYR A 581 -2.81 15.73 -25.86
C TYR A 581 -4.15 16.24 -26.43
N TYR A 582 -4.41 16.03 -27.71
CA TYR A 582 -5.70 16.39 -28.32
C TYR A 582 -6.88 15.64 -27.71
N TYR A 583 -6.74 14.36 -27.41
CA TYR A 583 -7.81 13.58 -26.77
C TYR A 583 -8.16 14.15 -25.39
N THR A 584 -7.15 14.46 -24.57
CA THR A 584 -7.31 15.09 -23.26
C THR A 584 -7.95 16.48 -23.37
N PHE A 585 -7.48 17.33 -24.27
CA PHE A 585 -8.13 18.63 -24.48
C PHE A 585 -9.58 18.49 -24.93
N ASN A 586 -9.86 17.56 -25.83
CA ASN A 586 -11.19 17.38 -26.38
C ASN A 586 -12.18 16.81 -25.37
N ASN A 587 -11.78 15.78 -24.63
CA ASN A 587 -12.68 15.01 -23.78
C ASN A 587 -12.60 15.37 -22.29
N ASP A 588 -11.43 15.76 -21.79
CA ASP A 588 -11.23 15.99 -20.36
C ASP A 588 -11.24 17.49 -20.03
N PHE A 589 -10.64 18.32 -20.87
CA PHE A 589 -10.69 19.78 -20.72
C PHE A 589 -11.80 20.45 -21.53
N ASN A 590 -12.63 19.66 -22.20
CA ASN A 590 -13.82 20.11 -22.91
C ASN A 590 -13.56 21.25 -23.92
N SER A 591 -12.48 21.15 -24.69
CA SER A 591 -12.02 22.15 -25.68
C SER A 591 -12.02 21.58 -27.11
N PRO A 592 -12.40 22.34 -28.15
CA PRO A 592 -12.18 21.91 -29.53
C PRO A 592 -10.68 21.76 -29.82
N VAL A 593 -10.34 20.81 -30.70
CA VAL A 593 -8.97 20.56 -31.15
C VAL A 593 -8.95 20.35 -32.67
N PRO A 594 -7.80 20.45 -33.35
CA PRO A 594 -7.68 20.15 -34.77
C PRO A 594 -8.27 18.77 -35.13
N GLY A 595 -9.12 18.74 -36.16
CA GLY A 595 -9.88 17.55 -36.56
C GLY A 595 -11.20 17.31 -35.79
N TYR A 596 -11.39 17.96 -34.64
CA TYR A 596 -12.56 17.77 -33.76
C TYR A 596 -13.12 19.11 -33.30
N ALA A 597 -13.95 19.72 -34.16
CA ALA A 597 -14.50 21.07 -33.97
C ALA A 597 -15.44 21.25 -32.77
N LYS A 598 -15.82 20.16 -32.08
CA LYS A 598 -16.63 20.18 -30.85
C LYS A 598 -15.93 19.36 -29.78
N ALA A 599 -15.96 19.83 -28.54
CA ALA A 599 -15.52 19.06 -27.38
C ALA A 599 -16.30 17.74 -27.27
N GLY A 600 -15.65 16.70 -26.76
CA GLY A 600 -16.21 15.35 -26.56
C GLY A 600 -16.44 14.53 -27.82
N THR A 601 -15.94 14.98 -28.98
CA THR A 601 -16.16 14.30 -30.27
C THR A 601 -15.00 13.44 -30.73
N TYR A 602 -13.81 13.58 -30.12
CA TYR A 602 -12.71 12.64 -30.32
C TYR A 602 -13.06 11.32 -29.62
N LYS A 603 -13.46 10.32 -30.42
CA LYS A 603 -13.90 9.02 -29.93
C LYS A 603 -12.74 8.19 -29.40
N LEU A 604 -12.99 7.46 -28.32
CA LEU A 604 -12.04 6.54 -27.67
C LEU A 604 -11.35 5.57 -28.63
N CYS A 605 -12.10 5.00 -29.58
CA CYS A 605 -11.55 4.03 -30.54
C CYS A 605 -10.90 4.66 -31.78
N ASP A 606 -10.96 5.97 -31.93
CA ASP A 606 -10.22 6.69 -32.99
C ASP A 606 -8.79 7.02 -32.51
N LEU A 607 -8.52 6.94 -31.20
CA LEU A 607 -7.20 7.18 -30.62
C LEU A 607 -6.21 6.07 -31.04
N PRO A 608 -5.15 6.38 -31.82
CA PRO A 608 -4.17 5.39 -32.26
C PRO A 608 -3.41 4.80 -31.08
N GLU A 609 -3.17 3.49 -31.09
CA GLU A 609 -2.57 2.76 -29.95
C GLU A 609 -3.34 2.95 -28.62
N GLY A 610 -4.60 3.41 -28.71
CA GLY A 610 -5.48 3.64 -27.58
C GLY A 610 -6.18 2.36 -27.10
N PRO A 611 -7.12 2.47 -26.16
CA PRO A 611 -7.67 1.34 -25.41
C PRO A 611 -8.55 0.39 -26.23
N CYS A 612 -8.92 0.75 -27.46
CA CYS A 612 -9.59 -0.18 -28.37
C CYS A 612 -8.61 -1.07 -29.16
N ASN A 613 -7.30 -0.91 -28.98
CA ASN A 613 -6.25 -1.62 -29.72
C ASN A 613 -5.53 -2.64 -28.83
N ALA A 614 -5.04 -3.71 -29.45
CA ALA A 614 -4.25 -4.75 -28.76
C ALA A 614 -2.80 -4.30 -28.45
N VAL A 615 -2.33 -3.19 -29.02
CA VAL A 615 -0.99 -2.62 -28.81
C VAL A 615 -0.95 -1.59 -27.66
N PHE A 616 -2.01 -1.52 -26.85
CA PHE A 616 -2.08 -0.64 -25.69
C PHE A 616 -0.92 -0.92 -24.73
N LYS A 617 -0.18 0.13 -24.37
CA LYS A 617 1.00 0.02 -23.51
C LYS A 617 0.76 0.65 -22.16
N ILE A 618 1.22 -0.02 -21.11
CA ILE A 618 1.33 0.48 -19.75
C ILE A 618 2.81 0.44 -19.32
N ASP A 619 3.27 1.47 -18.64
CA ASP A 619 4.65 1.62 -18.15
C ASP A 619 4.69 2.75 -17.13
N TYR A 620 5.71 2.76 -16.26
CA TYR A 620 6.05 3.95 -15.48
C TYR A 620 7.12 4.77 -16.18
N SER A 621 7.28 6.03 -15.75
CA SER A 621 8.32 6.86 -16.34
C SER A 621 9.71 6.41 -15.91
N ASN A 622 10.65 6.47 -16.84
CA ASN A 622 12.08 6.26 -16.63
C ASN A 622 12.85 7.59 -16.43
N GLY A 623 12.14 8.71 -16.30
CA GLY A 623 12.72 10.04 -16.05
C GLY A 623 13.57 10.61 -17.20
N SER A 624 13.47 10.08 -18.41
CA SER A 624 14.27 10.55 -19.54
C SER A 624 13.71 11.81 -20.22
N GLY A 625 12.53 12.29 -19.82
CA GLY A 625 11.93 13.52 -20.32
C GLY A 625 12.64 14.75 -19.77
N LYS A 626 12.93 15.73 -20.62
CA LYS A 626 13.43 17.02 -20.18
C LYS A 626 12.31 17.83 -19.52
N SER A 627 12.68 18.76 -18.66
CA SER A 627 11.74 19.74 -18.11
C SER A 627 11.16 20.64 -19.20
N LEU A 628 9.86 20.95 -19.09
CA LEU A 628 9.16 21.87 -19.98
C LEU A 628 8.80 23.13 -19.19
N ASP A 629 9.33 24.27 -19.61
CA ASP A 629 9.08 25.58 -18.99
C ASP A 629 7.87 26.23 -19.64
N GLU A 630 6.81 26.43 -18.86
CA GLU A 630 5.54 27.00 -19.32
C GLU A 630 5.69 28.42 -19.88
N ALA A 631 6.75 29.14 -19.53
CA ALA A 631 7.05 30.45 -20.10
C ALA A 631 7.70 30.37 -21.49
N ASN A 632 8.22 29.20 -21.89
CA ASN A 632 9.07 29.01 -23.07
C ASN A 632 8.81 27.67 -23.77
N LEU A 633 7.56 27.23 -23.88
CA LEU A 633 7.22 25.95 -24.52
C LEU A 633 7.48 25.99 -26.02
N LEU A 634 8.23 25.01 -26.52
CA LEU A 634 8.50 24.82 -27.95
C LEU A 634 7.80 23.57 -28.44
N GLU A 635 7.08 23.66 -29.56
CA GLU A 635 6.35 22.51 -30.11
C GLU A 635 7.28 21.43 -30.64
N ALA A 636 8.45 21.84 -31.15
CA ALA A 636 9.51 20.93 -31.60
C ALA A 636 10.06 20.03 -30.49
N ASP A 637 9.85 20.38 -29.22
CA ASP A 637 10.23 19.55 -28.10
C ASP A 637 9.30 18.35 -27.90
N ASN A 638 8.13 18.35 -28.54
CA ASN A 638 7.08 17.36 -28.34
C ASN A 638 6.79 17.22 -26.83
N ILE A 639 6.76 16.01 -26.30
CA ILE A 639 6.64 15.73 -24.85
C ILE A 639 7.98 15.79 -24.10
N GLY A 640 8.98 16.51 -24.60
CA GLY A 640 10.29 16.64 -23.95
C GLY A 640 11.19 15.41 -24.07
N ARG A 641 10.90 14.47 -24.98
CA ARG A 641 11.69 13.24 -25.21
C ARG A 641 12.38 13.21 -26.57
N GLY A 642 12.52 14.39 -27.19
CA GLY A 642 12.95 14.56 -28.57
C GLY A 642 11.80 14.33 -29.55
N SER A 643 12.07 14.58 -30.83
CA SER A 643 11.06 14.43 -31.87
C SER A 643 11.67 13.91 -33.18
N VAL A 644 10.92 13.09 -33.91
CA VAL A 644 11.26 12.73 -35.30
C VAL A 644 10.71 13.79 -36.26
N ASN A 645 11.16 13.77 -37.52
CA ASN A 645 10.73 14.75 -38.50
C ASN A 645 9.19 14.75 -38.67
N GLY A 646 8.56 15.91 -38.52
CA GLY A 646 7.11 16.10 -38.60
C GLY A 646 6.33 15.77 -37.32
N ALA A 647 6.99 15.35 -36.23
CA ALA A 647 6.36 15.20 -34.93
C ALA A 647 6.60 16.45 -34.06
N TYR A 648 5.57 16.84 -33.31
CA TYR A 648 5.56 17.99 -32.43
C TYR A 648 4.38 17.87 -31.47
N LEU A 649 4.38 18.71 -30.43
CA LEU A 649 3.23 18.90 -29.57
C LEU A 649 2.64 20.28 -29.85
N ASP A 650 1.37 20.35 -30.25
CA ASP A 650 0.68 21.57 -30.64
C ASP A 650 0.13 22.27 -29.40
N TRP A 651 0.93 23.17 -28.81
CA TRP A 651 0.58 23.83 -27.55
C TRP A 651 -0.59 24.80 -27.72
N ASN A 652 -0.77 25.36 -28.92
CA ASN A 652 -1.74 26.42 -29.17
C ASN A 652 -3.03 25.93 -29.87
N LEU A 653 -3.09 24.64 -30.21
CA LEU A 653 -4.21 23.95 -30.86
C LEU A 653 -4.53 24.48 -32.27
N ASN A 654 -3.55 25.02 -33.00
CA ASN A 654 -3.74 25.55 -34.35
C ASN A 654 -3.57 24.49 -35.46
N GLY A 655 -3.09 23.29 -35.11
CA GLY A 655 -2.89 22.17 -36.03
C GLY A 655 -1.63 22.25 -36.89
N LEU A 656 -0.70 23.16 -36.60
CA LEU A 656 0.57 23.38 -37.30
C LEU A 656 1.73 23.33 -36.30
N GLN A 657 2.92 22.99 -36.78
CA GLN A 657 4.13 23.12 -35.97
C GLN A 657 4.67 24.54 -36.06
N ASP A 658 4.73 25.23 -34.94
CA ASP A 658 5.29 26.57 -34.86
C ASP A 658 6.76 26.58 -34.41
N PRO A 659 7.58 27.47 -34.99
CA PRO A 659 9.00 27.56 -34.67
C PRO A 659 9.29 28.43 -33.43
N LEU A 660 8.30 29.17 -32.92
CA LEU A 660 8.44 30.10 -31.80
C LEU A 660 8.03 29.45 -30.48
N SER A 661 8.56 29.97 -29.38
CA SER A 661 8.13 29.55 -28.04
C SER A 661 6.87 30.28 -27.57
N TYR A 662 6.12 29.60 -26.72
CA TYR A 662 4.88 30.07 -26.12
C TYR A 662 5.03 30.23 -24.62
N ALA A 663 4.41 31.29 -24.10
CA ALA A 663 3.98 31.31 -22.73
C ALA A 663 2.57 30.71 -22.65
N PHE A 664 2.43 29.56 -22.00
CA PHE A 664 1.16 28.87 -21.84
C PHE A 664 1.13 28.18 -20.47
N ASP A 665 0.29 28.73 -19.59
CA ASP A 665 -0.04 28.16 -18.28
C ASP A 665 -0.90 26.92 -18.51
N TYR A 666 -0.23 25.77 -18.66
CA TYR A 666 -0.87 24.50 -18.94
C TYR A 666 -1.40 23.88 -17.65
N ILE A 667 -0.61 24.01 -16.57
CA ILE A 667 -0.89 23.44 -15.27
C ILE A 667 -0.83 24.55 -14.21
N ASN A 668 -2.01 24.88 -13.67
CA ASN A 668 -2.20 25.95 -12.71
C ASN A 668 -1.21 25.86 -11.54
N GLY A 669 -0.27 26.81 -11.48
CA GLY A 669 0.64 26.98 -10.36
C GLY A 669 2.01 26.31 -10.50
N GLN A 670 2.31 25.63 -11.60
CA GLN A 670 3.67 25.16 -11.91
C GLN A 670 4.28 25.94 -13.07
N THR A 671 5.44 26.54 -12.88
CA THR A 671 6.16 27.18 -13.99
C THR A 671 6.93 26.18 -14.84
N VAL A 672 7.29 25.02 -14.28
CA VAL A 672 8.12 24.03 -14.96
C VAL A 672 7.58 22.63 -14.71
N MET A 673 7.11 21.98 -15.76
CA MET A 673 6.69 20.58 -15.70
C MET A 673 7.93 19.67 -15.74
N GLN A 674 8.03 18.75 -14.79
CA GLN A 674 9.14 17.80 -14.69
C GLN A 674 8.66 16.37 -14.86
N ASP A 675 9.49 15.57 -15.54
CA ASP A 675 9.39 14.11 -15.54
C ASP A 675 9.96 13.53 -14.23
N ASN A 676 9.70 12.26 -13.96
CA ASN A 676 10.22 11.54 -12.79
C ASN A 676 10.67 10.14 -13.20
N ASP A 677 11.80 9.67 -12.66
CA ASP A 677 12.21 8.27 -12.81
C ASP A 677 11.51 7.41 -11.76
N ASP A 678 10.26 7.05 -12.03
CA ASP A 678 9.41 6.28 -11.13
C ASP A 678 10.04 4.94 -10.75
N TRP A 679 10.64 4.25 -11.73
CA TRP A 679 11.21 2.91 -11.55
C TRP A 679 12.32 2.88 -10.50
N SER A 680 13.12 3.94 -10.38
CA SER A 680 14.16 4.03 -9.34
C SER A 680 13.65 4.50 -7.98
N LYS A 681 12.37 4.92 -7.88
CA LYS A 681 11.76 5.46 -6.65
C LYS A 681 10.75 4.53 -5.98
N LEU A 682 10.45 3.38 -6.59
CA LEU A 682 9.48 2.42 -6.04
C LEU A 682 9.85 1.93 -4.64
N ILE A 683 8.86 1.93 -3.76
CA ILE A 683 8.92 1.39 -2.41
C ILE A 683 8.38 -0.04 -2.44
N LEU A 684 9.28 -1.02 -2.56
CA LEU A 684 8.90 -2.40 -2.88
C LEU A 684 8.33 -3.15 -1.69
N ALA A 685 8.98 -3.05 -0.52
CA ALA A 685 8.51 -3.70 0.70
C ALA A 685 7.06 -3.28 1.02
N ALA A 686 6.25 -4.23 1.50
CA ALA A 686 4.89 -3.95 1.94
C ALA A 686 4.86 -3.08 3.21
N ASN A 687 5.88 -3.18 4.06
CA ASN A 687 5.95 -2.55 5.39
C ASN A 687 7.15 -1.60 5.66
N PRO A 688 7.71 -0.83 4.71
CA PRO A 688 8.89 -0.04 4.99
C PRO A 688 8.47 1.23 5.72
N HIS A 689 8.04 1.15 6.98
CA HIS A 689 7.73 2.34 7.78
C HIS A 689 8.98 3.20 8.10
N GLN A 690 10.13 2.83 7.52
CA GLN A 690 11.32 3.67 7.33
C GLN A 690 11.44 4.05 5.85
N LEU A 691 11.48 5.35 5.56
CA LEU A 691 11.91 5.81 4.24
C LEU A 691 13.40 5.50 4.07
N VAL A 692 13.79 5.05 2.88
CA VAL A 692 15.19 5.02 2.47
C VAL A 692 15.64 6.48 2.33
N ALA A 693 16.39 6.98 3.32
CA ALA A 693 17.09 8.27 3.39
C ALA A 693 16.42 9.50 2.70
N ALA A 694 16.08 10.50 3.52
CA ALA A 694 15.58 11.84 3.15
C ALA A 694 16.41 12.64 2.11
N ALA A 695 17.52 12.10 1.59
CA ALA A 695 18.36 12.73 0.57
C ALA A 695 17.69 12.81 -0.82
N VAL A 696 16.64 12.03 -1.08
CA VAL A 696 15.89 12.08 -2.36
C VAL A 696 14.81 13.17 -2.36
N GLU A 697 14.22 13.50 -1.21
CA GLU A 697 13.10 14.46 -1.11
C GLU A 697 13.55 15.93 -1.04
N ALA A 698 14.81 16.19 -0.65
CA ALA A 698 15.28 17.55 -0.38
C ALA A 698 15.56 18.42 -1.64
N LYS A 699 15.47 17.86 -2.86
CA LYS A 699 15.77 18.61 -4.10
C LYS A 699 14.57 19.30 -4.75
N ALA A 700 13.35 19.12 -4.27
CA ALA A 700 12.14 19.58 -4.98
C ALA A 700 11.45 20.83 -4.41
N GLY A 701 11.91 21.46 -3.32
CA GLY A 701 11.32 22.73 -2.83
C GLY A 701 9.84 22.67 -2.40
N VAL A 702 9.15 21.55 -2.56
CA VAL A 702 7.77 21.33 -2.11
C VAL A 702 7.80 20.97 -0.63
N ARG A 703 7.33 21.89 0.21
CA ARG A 703 6.95 21.57 1.59
C ARG A 703 5.65 20.78 1.52
N LEU A 704 5.72 19.45 1.58
CA LEU A 704 4.57 18.63 1.98
C LEU A 704 4.27 18.96 3.45
N GLY A 705 3.34 19.89 3.65
CA GLY A 705 2.97 20.50 4.93
C GLY A 705 2.12 19.62 5.85
N GLU A 706 1.81 18.38 5.45
CA GLU A 706 1.24 17.38 6.36
C GLU A 706 2.28 16.28 6.61
N THR A 707 2.79 16.27 7.84
CA THR A 707 3.73 15.32 8.43
C THR A 707 3.62 13.90 7.88
N ARG A 708 4.62 13.46 7.12
CA ARG A 708 5.00 12.07 6.77
C ARG A 708 4.08 10.98 7.38
N LYS A 709 2.95 10.67 6.73
CA LYS A 709 2.12 9.49 7.03
C LYS A 709 2.01 8.60 5.79
N ARG A 710 2.27 7.30 5.93
CA ARG A 710 1.90 6.26 4.95
C ARG A 710 0.41 5.98 5.05
N GLY A 711 -0.20 5.33 4.07
CA GLY A 711 -1.62 5.01 4.09
C GLY A 711 -2.52 6.24 3.93
N VAL A 712 -1.96 7.41 3.61
CA VAL A 712 -2.79 8.51 3.10
C VAL A 712 -3.42 8.07 1.80
N ILE A 713 -4.58 8.61 1.45
CA ILE A 713 -5.30 8.13 0.28
C ILE A 713 -4.94 8.99 -0.93
N ALA A 714 -4.66 8.33 -2.05
CA ALA A 714 -4.42 9.02 -3.31
C ALA A 714 -5.67 9.83 -3.72
N LEU A 715 -5.45 11.04 -4.22
CA LEU A 715 -6.52 11.95 -4.60
C LEU A 715 -7.02 11.66 -6.01
N GLU A 716 -7.93 10.70 -6.14
CA GLU A 716 -8.46 10.30 -7.44
C GLU A 716 -9.58 11.21 -7.96
N GLN A 717 -9.67 11.36 -9.28
CA GLN A 717 -10.78 12.04 -9.97
C GLN A 717 -11.57 11.05 -10.83
N PRO A 718 -12.90 11.23 -10.98
CA PRO A 718 -13.67 10.42 -11.90
C PRO A 718 -13.25 10.69 -13.36
N PRO A 719 -13.39 9.70 -14.26
CA PRO A 719 -13.21 9.91 -15.69
C PRO A 719 -14.14 11.00 -16.23
N SER A 720 -13.79 11.59 -17.37
CA SER A 720 -14.64 12.60 -18.00
C SER A 720 -16.01 12.05 -18.37
N VAL A 721 -17.02 12.94 -18.32
CA VAL A 721 -18.40 12.62 -18.71
C VAL A 721 -18.45 12.13 -20.17
N HIS A 722 -17.59 12.68 -21.03
CA HIS A 722 -17.47 12.26 -22.43
C HIS A 722 -17.04 10.80 -22.55
N LEU A 723 -16.04 10.35 -21.77
CA LEU A 723 -15.64 8.95 -21.75
C LEU A 723 -16.77 8.02 -21.27
N LEU A 724 -17.45 8.37 -20.17
CA LEU A 724 -18.59 7.58 -19.66
C LEU A 724 -19.73 7.45 -20.68
N ASN A 725 -20.03 8.54 -21.40
CA ASN A 725 -21.02 8.53 -22.49
C ASN A 725 -20.57 7.65 -23.66
N GLN A 726 -19.29 7.73 -24.05
CA GLN A 726 -18.74 6.90 -25.12
C GLN A 726 -18.79 5.41 -24.77
N LEU A 727 -18.46 5.01 -23.54
CA LEU A 727 -18.62 3.62 -23.07
C LEU A 727 -20.08 3.15 -23.13
N THR A 728 -21.02 4.04 -22.79
CA THR A 728 -22.45 3.73 -22.88
C THR A 728 -22.91 3.52 -24.32
N ASN A 729 -22.39 4.30 -25.27
CA ASN A 729 -22.70 4.17 -26.70
C ASN A 729 -22.03 2.97 -27.39
N LEU A 730 -21.06 2.33 -26.74
CA LEU A 730 -20.39 1.12 -27.24
C LEU A 730 -21.10 -0.19 -26.84
N LYS A 731 -22.13 -0.09 -26.00
CA LYS A 731 -23.08 -1.18 -25.69
C LYS A 731 -24.01 -1.41 -26.87
#